data_AF-A0A432SZ14-F1
#
_entry.id   AF-A0A432SZ14-F1
#
_cell.length_a   1.000
_cell.length_b   1.000
_cell.length_c   1.000
_cell.angle_alpha   90.00
_cell.angle_beta   90.00
_cell.angle_gamma   90.00
#
_symmetry.space_group_name_H-M   'P 1'
#
loop_
_entity.id
_entity.type
_entity.pdbx_description
1 polymer ?
#
loop_
_entity_poly.entity_id
_entity_poly.type
_entity_poly.pdbx_seq_one_letter_code
_entity_poly.pdbx_strand_id
1 'polypeptide(L)'
;MYNLKKILISVLSSILMTQYMFAQSAISLENKGYNFSGAYTLGFEFKLDNAITVNQLGIMDKNDNGKLDGTIAPKVGLWNISGELLTSIEIPLDTPLSNNGFYRPIEPLTLKKGSYVIGLLSRYDAEYTGYYATYKNAFPVKFVRGRYIGSNSLSFPQYFYNAPAFFGPNFLFSINGNVSVPMELTSPKSPSLYQRQADKTALIPVQGTVSGATRVEARVIITKGTKGEDTSWKMIDDDIIDGKFSGTLKVKNGWYRLEVRAYQNKKIISENSVESVGIGDIFIASGQSNSANWGQVPTKPDDERVLSLNLKGEWEVANDPQPRANANGGSPWPSMGSALVKKLGIPIGIVSTGIGGTSVGQWENYYYNQQLKPAIEALKPYGFKAILWHQGETDAAANTSLESYASTLEKVIQYSRRDAHFNVPWGIALASRYNVSPCSEHIIVEAQKSVIASDENIFVGSKTNKYRSLGYTFDNVHFNKKGLIAHGKAWAKAVLDGFKLNNLAYNKPTQQSSLLEHGYSYLAVDGNMHGNYEANETTRTDEEEHSWWEVDLLHSYDLSTLSIWNRTDCCSDDLSEYYILVSNTAMKDRSYDELIKDTSIWKYYVAGKSVQHLKINPNTKGRYIRIQKSTYGNLSIAEVVALPKEEDTKK
;
A
#
# COMPACT_ATOMS: atom_id res chain seq x y z
N MET A 1 12.79 46.15 46.23
CA MET A 1 11.76 46.44 45.20
C MET A 1 11.44 45.11 44.52
N TYR A 2 10.53 44.33 45.09
CA TYR A 2 9.09 44.28 44.74
C TYR A 2 8.80 43.54 43.42
N ASN A 3 8.25 42.33 43.60
CA ASN A 3 7.33 41.58 42.74
C ASN A 3 7.70 41.33 41.27
N LEU A 4 7.86 40.05 40.92
CA LEU A 4 6.71 39.26 40.46
C LEU A 4 7.00 37.75 40.55
N LYS A 5 6.36 37.11 41.53
CA LYS A 5 5.86 35.73 41.41
C LYS A 5 4.86 35.70 40.25
N LYS A 6 5.11 34.93 39.19
CA LYS A 6 4.12 34.15 38.42
C LYS A 6 4.79 33.47 37.22
N ILE A 7 4.37 32.23 36.96
CA ILE A 7 4.68 31.36 35.81
C ILE A 7 5.98 30.57 35.92
N LEU A 8 5.96 29.57 36.80
CA LEU A 8 6.82 28.39 36.70
C LEU A 8 6.04 27.13 37.08
N ILE A 9 4.88 26.92 36.44
CA ILE A 9 4.11 25.66 36.43
C ILE A 9 3.31 25.62 35.12
N SER A 10 3.83 25.01 34.05
CA SER A 10 3.01 24.48 32.93
C SER A 10 3.83 23.85 31.79
N VAL A 11 4.86 23.03 32.03
CA VAL A 11 5.40 22.18 30.95
C VAL A 11 5.90 20.86 31.53
N LEU A 12 4.98 19.98 31.94
CA LEU A 12 5.20 18.54 32.14
C LEU A 12 3.89 17.86 32.59
N SER A 13 2.83 17.96 31.77
CA SER A 13 1.64 17.12 31.88
C SER A 13 0.69 17.38 30.71
N SER A 14 1.05 16.90 29.51
CA SER A 14 0.12 16.73 28.38
C SER A 14 0.58 15.64 27.41
N ILE A 15 1.27 14.63 27.93
CA ILE A 15 1.42 13.33 27.27
C ILE A 15 0.57 12.35 28.08
N LEU A 16 -0.74 12.35 27.83
CA LEU A 16 -1.66 11.22 27.98
C LEU A 16 -3.06 11.71 27.59
N MET A 17 -3.84 10.84 26.94
CA MET A 17 -5.24 10.99 26.50
C MET A 17 -5.49 11.79 25.21
N THR A 18 -5.40 11.07 24.10
CA THR A 18 -6.52 11.03 23.14
C THR A 18 -6.69 9.58 22.75
N GLN A 19 -7.45 8.84 23.56
CA GLN A 19 -8.06 7.60 23.14
C GLN A 19 -9.55 7.66 23.49
N TYR A 20 -10.35 7.19 22.53
CA TYR A 20 -11.69 6.61 22.67
C TYR A 20 -12.89 7.55 22.55
N MET A 21 -13.52 7.50 21.37
CA MET A 21 -14.97 7.65 21.22
C MET A 21 -15.55 6.73 20.15
N PHE A 22 -15.83 5.53 20.61
CA PHE A 22 -17.07 4.80 20.34
C PHE A 22 -17.57 4.27 21.67
N ALA A 23 -18.78 3.72 21.71
CA ALA A 23 -19.15 2.80 22.78
C ALA A 23 -18.18 1.61 22.71
N GLN A 24 -17.11 1.65 23.51
CA GLN A 24 -16.02 0.69 23.41
C GLN A 24 -16.33 -0.52 24.28
N SER A 25 -16.03 -1.72 23.77
CA SER A 25 -16.04 -2.93 24.59
C SER A 25 -14.97 -2.83 25.69
N ALA A 26 -15.35 -3.11 26.93
CA ALA A 26 -14.47 -2.97 28.08
C ALA A 26 -13.18 -3.80 27.99
N ILE A 27 -13.30 -5.00 27.41
CA ILE A 27 -12.20 -5.92 27.15
C ILE A 27 -12.33 -6.45 25.72
N SER A 28 -11.19 -6.68 25.06
CA SER A 28 -11.10 -7.47 23.82
C SER A 28 -10.09 -8.62 23.99
N LEU A 29 -10.32 -9.70 23.25
CA LEU A 29 -9.57 -10.95 23.36
C LEU A 29 -8.74 -11.19 22.10
N GLU A 30 -7.55 -11.78 22.25
CA GLU A 30 -6.65 -12.08 21.12
C GLU A 30 -6.53 -13.58 20.80
N ASN A 31 -7.02 -14.46 21.68
CA ASN A 31 -6.96 -15.92 21.53
C ASN A 31 -8.26 -16.56 22.03
N LYS A 32 -8.53 -17.80 21.63
CA LYS A 32 -9.72 -18.57 22.04
C LYS A 32 -9.48 -19.28 23.39
N GLY A 33 -10.46 -19.25 24.29
CA GLY A 33 -10.41 -19.89 25.62
C GLY A 33 -11.25 -21.16 25.71
N TYR A 34 -11.09 -21.94 26.78
CA TYR A 34 -11.87 -23.17 27.05
C TYR A 34 -13.28 -22.88 27.57
N ASN A 35 -14.23 -23.80 27.39
CA ASN A 35 -15.59 -23.68 27.94
C ASN A 35 -15.65 -24.09 29.42
N PHE A 36 -16.60 -23.52 30.16
CA PHE A 36 -16.88 -23.90 31.53
C PHE A 36 -18.29 -24.48 31.64
N SER A 37 -18.42 -25.69 32.20
CA SER A 37 -19.72 -26.35 32.39
C SER A 37 -20.19 -26.26 33.84
N GLY A 38 -21.40 -25.75 34.06
CA GLY A 38 -22.09 -25.75 35.35
C GLY A 38 -22.85 -24.46 35.64
N ALA A 39 -23.63 -24.45 36.73
CA ALA A 39 -24.42 -23.30 37.13
C ALA A 39 -23.60 -22.30 37.96
N TYR A 40 -23.14 -21.23 37.32
CA TYR A 40 -22.30 -20.20 37.94
C TYR A 40 -22.72 -18.80 37.47
N THR A 41 -22.48 -17.79 38.31
CA THR A 41 -22.24 -16.43 37.78
C THR A 41 -20.74 -16.25 37.60
N LEU A 42 -20.30 -16.05 36.36
CA LEU A 42 -18.89 -15.94 35.97
C LEU A 42 -18.63 -14.57 35.36
N GLY A 43 -17.49 -13.96 35.68
CA GLY A 43 -17.10 -12.68 35.09
C GLY A 43 -15.82 -12.14 35.67
N PHE A 44 -15.66 -10.83 35.75
CA PHE A 44 -14.43 -10.23 36.21
C PHE A 44 -14.64 -8.96 37.02
N GLU A 45 -13.67 -8.73 37.91
CA GLU A 45 -13.49 -7.47 38.60
C GLU A 45 -12.66 -6.53 37.72
N PHE A 46 -13.08 -5.29 37.62
CA PHE A 46 -12.36 -4.24 36.93
C PHE A 46 -12.29 -2.97 37.77
N LYS A 47 -11.28 -2.17 37.49
CA LYS A 47 -11.03 -0.88 38.12
C LYS A 47 -11.11 0.23 37.08
N LEU A 48 -11.72 1.34 37.47
CA LEU A 48 -11.82 2.55 36.68
C LEU A 48 -10.93 3.62 37.29
N ASP A 49 -10.10 4.25 36.45
CA ASP A 49 -9.34 5.44 36.85
C ASP A 49 -10.08 6.76 36.57
N ASN A 50 -11.05 6.74 35.66
CA ASN A 50 -11.93 7.86 35.32
C ASN A 50 -13.39 7.41 35.26
N ALA A 51 -14.31 8.37 35.39
CA ALA A 51 -15.73 8.08 35.24
C ALA A 51 -16.08 7.67 33.80
N ILE A 52 -17.02 6.74 33.66
CA ILE A 52 -17.57 6.28 32.38
C ILE A 52 -19.09 6.23 32.46
N THR A 53 -19.76 6.24 31.31
CA THR A 53 -21.19 5.95 31.20
C THR A 53 -21.36 4.62 30.48
N VAL A 54 -21.84 3.60 31.18
CA VAL A 54 -22.16 2.29 30.60
C VAL A 54 -23.51 2.40 29.91
N ASN A 55 -23.53 2.15 28.60
CA ASN A 55 -24.72 2.30 27.76
C ASN A 55 -25.34 0.95 27.41
N GLN A 56 -24.53 -0.11 27.38
CA GLN A 56 -24.98 -1.44 27.02
C GLN A 56 -24.25 -2.50 27.85
N LEU A 57 -24.97 -3.57 28.20
CA LEU A 57 -24.38 -4.80 28.71
C LEU A 57 -24.52 -5.87 27.63
N GLY A 58 -23.58 -6.81 27.59
CA GLY A 58 -23.59 -7.85 26.57
C GLY A 58 -22.61 -8.97 26.84
N ILE A 59 -22.45 -9.79 25.81
CA ILE A 59 -21.61 -10.98 25.82
C ILE A 59 -20.78 -10.97 24.56
N MET A 60 -19.51 -11.35 24.64
CA MET A 60 -18.63 -11.44 23.48
C MET A 60 -19.05 -12.57 22.54
N ASP A 61 -18.87 -12.38 21.22
CA ASP A 61 -18.92 -13.48 20.26
C ASP A 61 -17.57 -14.20 20.27
N LYS A 62 -17.48 -15.23 21.10
CA LYS A 62 -16.25 -15.99 21.28
C LYS A 62 -15.89 -16.84 20.05
N ASN A 63 -16.90 -17.35 19.37
CA ASN A 63 -16.72 -18.33 18.30
C ASN A 63 -16.46 -17.66 16.94
N ASP A 64 -16.65 -16.34 16.86
CA ASP A 64 -16.62 -15.55 15.62
C ASP A 64 -17.61 -16.10 14.59
N ASN A 65 -18.72 -16.68 15.06
CA ASN A 65 -19.73 -17.33 14.20
C ASN A 65 -20.95 -16.43 13.96
N GLY A 66 -21.00 -15.26 14.60
CA GLY A 66 -22.09 -14.30 14.50
C GLY A 66 -23.41 -14.77 15.11
N LYS A 67 -23.40 -15.79 15.97
CA LYS A 67 -24.58 -16.37 16.61
C LYS A 67 -24.42 -16.47 18.11
N LEU A 68 -25.47 -16.10 18.85
CA LEU A 68 -25.51 -16.32 20.28
C LEU A 68 -25.90 -17.77 20.57
N ASP A 69 -24.90 -18.63 20.80
CA ASP A 69 -25.05 -20.08 20.95
C ASP A 69 -25.67 -20.47 22.30
N GLY A 70 -26.88 -21.04 22.36
CA GLY A 70 -27.52 -21.50 23.60
C GLY A 70 -29.02 -21.79 23.46
N THR A 71 -29.64 -22.38 24.48
CA THR A 71 -31.11 -22.64 24.48
C THR A 71 -31.91 -21.66 25.34
N ILE A 72 -31.23 -20.87 26.19
CA ILE A 72 -31.85 -19.90 27.11
C ILE A 72 -31.11 -18.56 26.98
N ALA A 73 -31.87 -17.46 26.93
CA ALA A 73 -31.32 -16.11 26.90
C ALA A 73 -30.40 -15.86 28.12
N PRO A 74 -29.10 -15.59 27.91
CA PRO A 74 -28.20 -15.33 29.02
C PRO A 74 -28.48 -13.99 29.71
N LYS A 75 -28.12 -13.90 31.00
CA LYS A 75 -28.34 -12.70 31.81
C LYS A 75 -27.03 -12.13 32.32
N VAL A 76 -26.79 -10.85 32.05
CA VAL A 76 -25.58 -10.12 32.46
C VAL A 76 -25.93 -9.12 33.56
N GLY A 77 -25.10 -9.05 34.60
CA GLY A 77 -25.23 -8.12 35.71
C GLY A 77 -23.95 -7.32 35.92
N LEU A 78 -24.11 -6.11 36.45
CA LEU A 78 -23.04 -5.21 36.83
C LEU A 78 -23.25 -4.75 38.28
N TRP A 79 -22.24 -4.94 39.12
CA TRP A 79 -22.25 -4.64 40.55
C TRP A 79 -21.19 -3.63 40.93
N ASN A 80 -21.42 -2.92 42.03
CA ASN A 80 -20.33 -2.27 42.76
C ASN A 80 -19.51 -3.30 43.55
N ILE A 81 -18.33 -2.91 44.03
CA ILE A 81 -17.42 -3.85 44.72
C ILE A 81 -17.97 -4.40 46.05
N SER A 82 -18.94 -3.71 46.69
CA SER A 82 -19.63 -4.19 47.89
C SER A 82 -20.70 -5.24 47.63
N GLY A 83 -21.04 -5.51 46.36
CA GLY A 83 -22.01 -6.53 45.97
C GLY A 83 -23.43 -6.04 45.69
N GLU A 84 -23.65 -4.72 45.63
CA GLU A 84 -24.91 -4.13 45.20
C GLU A 84 -25.04 -4.22 43.67
N LEU A 85 -26.16 -4.75 43.18
CA LEU A 85 -26.46 -4.84 41.75
C LEU A 85 -26.87 -3.45 41.24
N LEU A 86 -26.09 -2.88 40.33
CA LEU A 86 -26.34 -1.56 39.76
C LEU A 86 -27.29 -1.63 38.57
N THR A 87 -27.13 -2.65 37.72
CA THR A 87 -28.01 -2.91 36.57
C THR A 87 -27.82 -4.33 36.05
N SER A 88 -28.81 -4.86 35.35
CA SER A 88 -28.74 -6.17 34.69
C SER A 88 -29.65 -6.20 33.46
N ILE A 89 -29.33 -7.09 32.52
CA ILE A 89 -30.14 -7.29 31.33
C ILE A 89 -30.09 -8.75 30.87
N GLU A 90 -31.17 -9.21 30.24
CA GLU A 90 -31.21 -10.46 29.50
C GLU A 90 -30.89 -10.18 28.02
N ILE A 91 -30.08 -11.03 27.41
CA ILE A 91 -29.66 -10.92 26.01
C ILE A 91 -30.44 -11.98 25.21
N PRO A 92 -31.47 -11.61 24.44
CA PRO A 92 -32.21 -12.55 23.60
C PRO A 92 -31.30 -13.27 22.60
N LEU A 93 -31.62 -14.54 22.29
CA LEU A 93 -30.83 -15.40 21.38
C LEU A 93 -30.79 -14.88 19.93
N ASP A 94 -31.72 -14.00 19.56
CA ASP A 94 -31.81 -13.31 18.26
C ASP A 94 -31.14 -11.93 18.25
N THR A 95 -30.43 -11.55 19.32
CA THR A 95 -29.70 -10.27 19.38
C THR A 95 -28.64 -10.24 18.26
N PRO A 96 -28.62 -9.19 17.40
CA PRO A 96 -27.65 -9.11 16.32
C PRO A 96 -26.23 -8.86 16.85
N LEU A 97 -25.24 -9.37 16.12
CA LEU A 97 -23.83 -9.12 16.40
C LEU A 97 -23.48 -7.64 16.17
N SER A 98 -22.79 -7.03 17.13
CA SER A 98 -22.25 -5.67 17.06
C SER A 98 -21.00 -5.55 17.93
N ASN A 99 -19.95 -4.86 17.47
CA ASN A 99 -18.70 -4.68 18.23
C ASN A 99 -18.11 -6.01 18.78
N ASN A 100 -18.12 -7.06 17.95
CA ASN A 100 -17.69 -8.42 18.28
C ASN A 100 -18.41 -9.01 19.51
N GLY A 101 -19.69 -8.67 19.71
CA GLY A 101 -20.53 -9.25 20.74
C GLY A 101 -22.02 -8.99 20.55
N PHE A 102 -22.81 -9.45 21.50
CA PHE A 102 -24.27 -9.33 21.53
C PHE A 102 -24.64 -8.42 22.69
N TYR A 103 -25.02 -7.19 22.39
CA TYR A 103 -25.22 -6.14 23.38
C TYR A 103 -26.66 -5.63 23.37
N ARG A 104 -27.16 -5.30 24.56
CA ARG A 104 -28.48 -4.70 24.76
C ARG A 104 -28.35 -3.36 25.47
N PRO A 105 -29.11 -2.34 25.04
CA PRO A 105 -29.11 -1.05 25.70
C PRO A 105 -29.67 -1.19 27.12
N ILE A 106 -29.03 -0.48 28.04
CA ILE A 106 -29.52 -0.24 29.39
C ILE A 106 -29.80 1.26 29.54
N GLU A 107 -30.54 1.64 30.59
CA GLU A 107 -30.54 3.04 31.04
C GLU A 107 -29.09 3.47 31.32
N PRO A 108 -28.59 4.57 30.70
CA PRO A 108 -27.19 4.96 30.82
C PRO A 108 -26.73 5.09 32.27
N LEU A 109 -25.79 4.23 32.67
CA LEU A 109 -25.32 4.15 34.05
C LEU A 109 -23.94 4.79 34.17
N THR A 110 -23.85 5.89 34.90
CA THR A 110 -22.56 6.54 35.16
C THR A 110 -21.81 5.86 36.31
N LEU A 111 -20.68 5.25 36.02
CA LEU A 111 -19.75 4.71 37.00
C LEU A 111 -18.67 5.73 37.30
N LYS A 112 -18.42 6.01 38.57
CA LYS A 112 -17.32 6.87 39.03
C LYS A 112 -16.01 6.07 39.07
N LYS A 113 -14.90 6.76 39.34
CA LYS A 113 -13.62 6.10 39.67
C LYS A 113 -13.83 5.11 40.83
N GLY A 114 -13.46 3.85 40.65
CA GLY A 114 -13.72 2.79 41.63
C GLY A 114 -13.53 1.39 41.06
N SER A 115 -13.82 0.38 41.89
CA SER A 115 -13.83 -1.03 41.46
C SER A 115 -15.26 -1.52 41.29
N TYR A 116 -15.47 -2.35 40.28
CA TYR A 116 -16.77 -2.88 39.88
C TYR A 116 -16.61 -4.32 39.42
N VAL A 117 -17.72 -5.04 39.32
CA VAL A 117 -17.74 -6.43 38.90
C VAL A 117 -18.82 -6.62 37.85
N ILE A 118 -18.47 -7.21 36.71
CA ILE A 118 -19.46 -7.68 35.73
C ILE A 118 -19.51 -9.20 35.76
N GLY A 119 -20.69 -9.78 35.56
CA GLY A 119 -20.91 -11.22 35.62
C GLY A 119 -22.05 -11.66 34.72
N LEU A 120 -21.93 -12.88 34.23
CA LEU A 120 -22.87 -13.59 33.39
C LEU A 120 -23.37 -14.82 34.13
N LEU A 121 -24.69 -15.02 34.18
CA LEU A 121 -25.27 -16.28 34.61
C LEU A 121 -25.05 -17.33 33.51
N SER A 122 -24.09 -18.22 33.73
CA SER A 122 -23.81 -19.38 32.90
C SER A 122 -24.71 -20.54 33.31
N ARG A 123 -25.49 -21.08 32.36
CA ARG A 123 -26.22 -22.35 32.50
C ARG A 123 -25.55 -23.43 31.66
N TYR A 124 -25.92 -24.70 31.84
CA TYR A 124 -25.20 -25.91 31.39
C TYR A 124 -24.88 -26.02 29.87
N ASP A 125 -25.32 -25.05 29.07
CA ASP A 125 -25.21 -24.94 27.61
C ASP A 125 -24.49 -23.65 27.14
N ALA A 126 -23.95 -22.84 28.05
CA ALA A 126 -23.31 -21.55 27.75
C ALA A 126 -21.83 -21.68 27.38
N GLU A 127 -21.48 -21.52 26.10
CA GLU A 127 -20.08 -21.45 25.62
C GLU A 127 -19.38 -20.11 25.91
N TYR A 128 -19.91 -19.33 26.86
CA TYR A 128 -19.67 -17.89 26.91
C TYR A 128 -18.49 -17.45 27.77
N THR A 129 -17.85 -18.34 28.53
CA THR A 129 -16.74 -17.96 29.41
C THR A 129 -15.52 -18.87 29.26
N GLY A 130 -14.32 -18.30 29.34
CA GLY A 130 -13.09 -19.07 29.24
C GLY A 130 -11.89 -18.51 29.99
N TYR A 131 -10.83 -19.33 30.04
CA TYR A 131 -9.48 -18.94 30.41
C TYR A 131 -8.77 -18.37 29.19
N TYR A 132 -8.11 -17.23 29.32
CA TYR A 132 -7.47 -16.56 28.18
C TYR A 132 -6.04 -16.15 28.52
N ALA A 133 -5.12 -16.43 27.60
CA ALA A 133 -3.70 -16.12 27.77
C ALA A 133 -3.38 -14.63 27.55
N THR A 134 -4.17 -13.93 26.73
CA THR A 134 -3.90 -12.54 26.32
C THR A 134 -5.21 -11.78 26.08
N TYR A 135 -5.32 -10.58 26.67
CA TYR A 135 -6.47 -9.69 26.55
C TYR A 135 -5.99 -8.24 26.49
N LYS A 136 -6.81 -7.35 25.93
CA LYS A 136 -6.58 -5.90 25.93
C LYS A 136 -7.67 -5.19 26.71
N ASN A 137 -7.26 -4.25 27.54
CA ASN A 137 -8.17 -3.36 28.25
C ASN A 137 -8.51 -2.14 27.38
N ALA A 138 -9.77 -1.73 27.41
CA ALA A 138 -10.20 -0.42 26.97
C ALA A 138 -9.90 0.64 28.05
N PHE A 139 -9.22 1.73 27.74
CA PHE A 139 -9.08 2.82 28.72
C PHE A 139 -10.47 3.44 29.01
N PRO A 140 -10.84 3.77 30.26
CA PRO A 140 -10.07 3.69 31.50
C PRO A 140 -10.32 2.41 32.32
N VAL A 141 -10.89 1.38 31.71
CA VAL A 141 -11.16 0.07 32.33
C VAL A 141 -9.85 -0.68 32.50
N LYS A 142 -9.64 -1.29 33.67
CA LYS A 142 -8.51 -2.16 33.95
C LYS A 142 -9.02 -3.45 34.58
N PHE A 143 -8.83 -4.58 33.91
CA PHE A 143 -9.06 -5.88 34.54
C PHE A 143 -8.22 -6.02 35.81
N VAL A 144 -8.82 -6.57 36.86
CA VAL A 144 -8.17 -6.88 38.12
C VAL A 144 -7.98 -8.39 38.26
N ARG A 145 -9.07 -9.16 38.17
CA ARG A 145 -9.08 -10.63 38.36
C ARG A 145 -10.40 -11.25 37.93
N GLY A 146 -10.39 -12.54 37.63
CA GLY A 146 -11.60 -13.32 37.40
C GLY A 146 -12.43 -13.43 38.68
N ARG A 147 -13.75 -13.45 38.54
CA ARG A 147 -14.73 -13.57 39.63
C ARG A 147 -15.73 -14.68 39.32
N TYR A 148 -16.13 -15.44 40.34
CA TYR A 148 -17.13 -16.50 40.19
C TYR A 148 -17.96 -16.73 41.46
N ILE A 149 -19.12 -17.36 41.29
CA ILE A 149 -19.90 -17.98 42.37
C ILE A 149 -20.77 -19.09 41.78
N GLY A 150 -20.85 -20.25 42.45
CA GLY A 150 -21.81 -21.30 42.07
C GLY A 150 -23.23 -20.86 42.41
N SER A 151 -24.11 -20.74 41.40
CA SER A 151 -25.47 -20.22 41.56
C SER A 151 -26.33 -20.52 40.33
N ASN A 152 -27.61 -20.84 40.55
CA ASN A 152 -28.63 -21.00 39.49
C ASN A 152 -29.33 -19.67 39.12
N SER A 153 -29.05 -18.62 39.88
CA SER A 153 -29.51 -17.24 39.66
C SER A 153 -28.31 -16.30 39.47
N LEU A 154 -28.56 -15.16 38.83
CA LEU A 154 -27.56 -14.10 38.67
C LEU A 154 -27.22 -13.52 40.06
N SER A 155 -26.02 -13.83 40.54
CA SER A 155 -25.58 -13.53 41.90
C SER A 155 -24.22 -12.84 41.88
N PHE A 156 -23.94 -11.99 42.87
CA PHE A 156 -22.64 -11.32 42.96
C PHE A 156 -21.51 -12.36 43.03
N PRO A 157 -20.54 -12.36 42.10
CA PRO A 157 -19.50 -13.37 42.08
C PRO A 157 -18.44 -13.07 43.14
N GLN A 158 -18.68 -13.61 44.33
CA GLN A 158 -17.93 -13.29 45.56
C GLN A 158 -16.51 -13.87 45.59
N TYR A 159 -16.29 -15.00 44.94
CA TYR A 159 -14.98 -15.65 44.89
C TYR A 159 -14.15 -15.08 43.74
N PHE A 160 -12.82 -15.14 43.86
CA PHE A 160 -11.90 -14.61 42.87
C PHE A 160 -10.86 -15.63 42.44
N TYR A 161 -10.35 -15.45 41.23
CA TYR A 161 -9.28 -16.24 40.63
C TYR A 161 -8.20 -15.29 40.11
N ASN A 162 -6.97 -15.41 40.61
CA ASN A 162 -5.88 -14.44 40.38
C ASN A 162 -5.21 -14.57 39.01
N ALA A 163 -5.93 -15.08 38.00
CA ALA A 163 -5.47 -15.16 36.62
C ALA A 163 -6.53 -14.58 35.66
N PRO A 164 -6.14 -14.23 34.42
CA PRO A 164 -7.07 -13.78 33.38
C PRO A 164 -8.04 -14.90 32.98
N ALA A 165 -9.22 -14.88 33.60
CA ALA A 165 -10.23 -15.92 33.46
C ALA A 165 -11.63 -15.32 33.52
N PHE A 166 -12.59 -16.11 33.05
CA PHE A 166 -14.03 -15.81 33.08
C PHE A 166 -14.42 -14.58 32.24
N PHE A 167 -13.66 -14.29 31.17
CA PHE A 167 -14.06 -13.34 30.14
C PHE A 167 -15.22 -13.92 29.33
N GLY A 168 -16.20 -13.07 29.04
CA GLY A 168 -17.48 -13.48 28.46
C GLY A 168 -18.51 -12.37 28.56
N PRO A 169 -18.99 -12.05 29.79
CA PRO A 169 -19.74 -10.81 30.01
C PRO A 169 -18.88 -9.61 29.62
N ASN A 170 -19.49 -8.62 28.99
CA ASN A 170 -18.84 -7.38 28.57
C ASN A 170 -19.84 -6.21 28.61
N PHE A 171 -19.33 -5.00 28.39
CA PHE A 171 -20.16 -3.81 28.33
C PHE A 171 -19.60 -2.79 27.34
N LEU A 172 -20.49 -1.99 26.75
CA LEU A 172 -20.11 -0.83 25.95
C LEU A 172 -20.27 0.44 26.78
N PHE A 173 -19.24 1.27 26.81
CA PHE A 173 -19.23 2.51 27.59
C PHE A 173 -18.72 3.70 26.78
N SER A 174 -19.11 4.89 27.20
CA SER A 174 -18.55 6.17 26.73
C SER A 174 -17.81 6.88 27.87
N ILE A 175 -16.82 7.68 27.51
CA ILE A 175 -16.12 8.57 28.43
C ILE A 175 -16.73 9.97 28.21
N ASN A 176 -17.24 10.61 29.26
CA ASN A 176 -17.85 11.97 29.27
C ASN A 176 -19.32 12.13 28.83
N GLY A 177 -20.20 11.14 29.02
CA GLY A 177 -21.67 11.35 29.02
C GLY A 177 -22.31 11.89 27.73
N ASN A 178 -21.57 12.00 26.63
CA ASN A 178 -22.13 12.34 25.32
C ASN A 178 -22.51 11.03 24.61
N VAL A 179 -23.76 10.96 24.14
CA VAL A 179 -24.24 9.92 23.23
C VAL A 179 -23.37 9.94 21.98
N SER A 180 -22.65 8.85 21.69
CA SER A 180 -21.87 8.71 20.46
C SER A 180 -22.83 8.68 19.28
N VAL A 181 -22.73 9.63 18.35
CA VAL A 181 -23.46 9.55 17.09
C VAL A 181 -22.75 8.51 16.22
N PRO A 182 -23.43 7.51 15.64
CA PRO A 182 -22.77 6.56 14.74
C PRO A 182 -22.27 7.29 13.48
N MET A 183 -21.03 6.99 13.09
CA MET A 183 -20.45 7.39 11.81
C MET A 183 -20.31 6.16 10.92
N GLU A 184 -20.79 6.23 9.69
CA GLU A 184 -20.58 5.19 8.67
C GLU A 184 -19.60 5.70 7.62
N LEU A 185 -18.54 4.94 7.34
CA LEU A 185 -17.58 5.26 6.28
C LEU A 185 -17.95 4.51 5.00
N THR A 186 -18.20 5.25 3.93
CA THR A 186 -18.42 4.69 2.59
C THR A 186 -17.12 4.61 1.78
N SER A 187 -16.11 5.40 2.15
CA SER A 187 -14.76 5.37 1.56
C SER A 187 -13.72 5.88 2.55
N PRO A 188 -12.54 5.24 2.66
CA PRO A 188 -12.13 4.00 1.99
C PRO A 188 -12.82 2.76 2.58
N LYS A 189 -12.90 1.67 1.79
CA LYS A 189 -13.22 0.32 2.30
C LYS A 189 -11.93 -0.42 2.69
N SER A 190 -12.05 -1.50 3.46
CA SER A 190 -10.93 -2.39 3.79
C SER A 190 -10.99 -3.70 3.00
N PRO A 191 -9.89 -4.17 2.38
CA PRO A 191 -8.68 -3.40 2.11
C PRO A 191 -8.93 -2.36 0.99
N SER A 192 -8.06 -1.36 0.89
CA SER A 192 -8.06 -0.41 -0.23
C SER A 192 -6.64 -0.07 -0.67
N LEU A 193 -6.49 0.30 -1.94
CA LEU A 193 -5.23 0.70 -2.51
C LEU A 193 -5.41 1.86 -3.50
N TYR A 194 -4.56 2.87 -3.37
CA TYR A 194 -4.53 4.04 -4.23
C TYR A 194 -3.15 4.19 -4.89
N GLN A 195 -3.14 4.54 -6.18
CA GLN A 195 -1.92 4.75 -6.94
C GLN A 195 -1.18 5.98 -6.42
N ARG A 196 0.07 5.79 -6.00
CA ARG A 196 0.97 6.88 -5.65
C ARG A 196 1.37 7.66 -6.90
N GLN A 197 1.48 8.97 -6.77
CA GLN A 197 1.95 9.89 -7.79
C GLN A 197 3.50 9.97 -7.79
N ALA A 198 4.07 10.81 -8.66
CA ALA A 198 5.51 11.02 -8.74
C ALA A 198 6.13 11.46 -7.40
N ASP A 199 5.42 12.30 -6.64
CA ASP A 199 5.81 12.75 -5.29
C ASP A 199 5.65 11.67 -4.19
N LYS A 200 5.33 10.43 -4.60
CA LYS A 200 5.10 9.25 -3.75
C LYS A 200 3.89 9.39 -2.83
N THR A 201 2.95 10.30 -3.12
CA THR A 201 1.71 10.43 -2.34
C THR A 201 0.48 10.02 -3.14
N ALA A 202 -0.65 9.82 -2.47
CA ALA A 202 -1.96 9.73 -3.09
C ALA A 202 -3.00 10.49 -2.27
N LEU A 203 -4.12 10.83 -2.93
CA LEU A 203 -5.31 11.37 -2.27
C LEU A 203 -6.23 10.20 -1.90
N ILE A 204 -6.42 9.97 -0.60
CA ILE A 204 -7.38 9.00 -0.07
C ILE A 204 -8.74 9.72 0.03
N PRO A 205 -9.79 9.28 -0.69
CA PRO A 205 -11.14 9.76 -0.45
C PRO A 205 -11.60 9.35 0.95
N VAL A 206 -12.11 10.31 1.72
CA VAL A 206 -12.68 10.08 3.05
C VAL A 206 -14.12 10.55 3.00
N GLN A 207 -15.05 9.60 2.97
CA GLN A 207 -16.47 9.85 2.73
C GLN A 207 -17.31 9.00 3.67
N GLY A 208 -18.45 9.55 4.09
CA GLY A 208 -19.34 8.86 4.99
C GLY A 208 -20.54 9.69 5.44
N THR A 209 -21.21 9.19 6.46
CA THR A 209 -22.33 9.88 7.10
C THR A 209 -22.13 9.97 8.61
N VAL A 210 -22.51 11.11 9.20
CA VAL A 210 -22.54 11.36 10.64
C VAL A 210 -23.49 12.53 10.93
N SER A 211 -24.52 12.28 11.73
CA SER A 211 -25.55 13.28 12.03
C SER A 211 -25.06 14.37 12.99
N GLY A 212 -25.40 15.63 12.71
CA GLY A 212 -25.13 16.76 13.60
C GLY A 212 -23.66 17.20 13.68
N ALA A 213 -22.78 16.60 12.87
CA ALA A 213 -21.42 17.06 12.75
C ALA A 213 -21.35 18.42 12.05
N THR A 214 -20.38 19.22 12.47
CA THR A 214 -20.01 20.52 11.89
C THR A 214 -18.63 20.47 11.23
N ARG A 215 -17.86 19.40 11.48
CA ARG A 215 -16.53 19.21 10.93
C ARG A 215 -16.09 17.76 11.05
N VAL A 216 -15.40 17.23 10.05
CA VAL A 216 -14.72 15.94 10.05
C VAL A 216 -13.22 16.15 9.85
N GLU A 217 -12.42 15.41 10.61
CA GLU A 217 -10.97 15.33 10.44
C GLU A 217 -10.55 13.86 10.25
N ALA A 218 -9.44 13.63 9.57
CA ALA A 218 -8.84 12.30 9.45
C ALA A 218 -7.31 12.35 9.57
N ARG A 219 -6.73 11.19 9.87
CA ARG A 219 -5.29 10.91 9.82
C ARG A 219 -5.02 9.45 9.48
N VAL A 220 -3.80 9.14 9.11
CA VAL A 220 -3.33 7.75 9.01
C VAL A 220 -2.30 7.43 10.10
N ILE A 221 -2.34 6.19 10.56
CA ILE A 221 -1.34 5.59 11.45
C ILE A 221 -0.71 4.41 10.72
N ILE A 222 0.63 4.37 10.68
CA ILE A 222 1.36 3.29 10.03
C ILE A 222 1.06 1.94 10.66
N THR A 223 0.79 0.93 9.83
CA THR A 223 0.64 -0.43 10.30
C THR A 223 2.01 -0.97 10.75
N LYS A 224 2.08 -1.52 11.96
CA LYS A 224 3.31 -2.03 12.56
C LYS A 224 4.03 -3.01 11.62
N GLY A 225 5.32 -2.79 11.41
CA GLY A 225 6.16 -3.65 10.56
C GLY A 225 6.14 -3.29 9.07
N THR A 226 5.46 -2.22 8.68
CA THR A 226 5.43 -1.73 7.30
C THR A 226 6.20 -0.41 7.13
N LYS A 227 6.30 0.11 5.90
CA LYS A 227 6.88 1.43 5.59
C LYS A 227 5.76 2.48 5.52
N GLY A 228 6.08 3.71 5.91
CA GLY A 228 5.14 4.82 5.93
C GLY A 228 5.49 5.83 7.02
N GLU A 229 4.66 6.87 7.14
CA GLU A 229 4.77 7.89 8.19
C GLU A 229 3.37 8.20 8.74
N ASP A 230 3.23 8.30 10.06
CA ASP A 230 1.98 8.79 10.67
C ASP A 230 1.70 10.22 10.23
N THR A 231 0.42 10.58 10.10
CA THR A 231 0.03 11.97 9.86
C THR A 231 -0.60 12.61 11.09
N SER A 232 -0.46 13.93 11.20
CA SER A 232 -1.33 14.70 12.08
C SER A 232 -2.78 14.64 11.59
N TRP A 233 -3.73 14.95 12.46
CA TRP A 233 -5.12 15.20 12.06
C TRP A 233 -5.18 16.33 11.02
N LYS A 234 -5.95 16.11 9.95
CA LYS A 234 -6.23 17.08 8.89
C LYS A 234 -7.73 17.22 8.72
N MET A 235 -8.18 18.43 8.43
CA MET A 235 -9.57 18.69 8.08
C MET A 235 -9.92 17.97 6.78
N ILE A 236 -11.04 17.26 6.78
CA ILE A 236 -11.60 16.58 5.62
C ILE A 236 -12.78 17.38 5.07
N ASP A 237 -13.65 17.83 5.97
CA ASP A 237 -14.88 18.53 5.60
C ASP A 237 -15.31 19.42 6.78
N ASP A 238 -15.70 20.66 6.51
CA ASP A 238 -16.30 21.60 7.46
C ASP A 238 -17.65 22.16 6.97
N ASP A 239 -18.18 21.63 5.86
CA ASP A 239 -19.47 21.99 5.27
C ASP A 239 -20.34 20.73 5.08
N ILE A 240 -20.74 20.13 6.20
CA ILE A 240 -21.45 18.84 6.23
C ILE A 240 -22.92 19.06 5.91
N ILE A 241 -23.37 18.53 4.76
CA ILE A 241 -24.74 18.69 4.26
C ILE A 241 -25.54 17.41 4.50
N ASP A 242 -26.68 17.52 5.19
CA ASP A 242 -27.56 16.39 5.54
C ASP A 242 -26.83 15.22 6.21
N GLY A 243 -25.82 15.55 7.02
CA GLY A 243 -24.97 14.57 7.71
C GLY A 243 -24.03 13.79 6.79
N LYS A 244 -23.89 14.15 5.51
CA LYS A 244 -22.92 13.56 4.59
C LYS A 244 -21.67 14.41 4.56
N PHE A 245 -20.52 13.78 4.66
CA PHE A 245 -19.23 14.43 4.50
C PHE A 245 -18.43 13.78 3.38
N SER A 246 -17.60 14.59 2.71
CA SER A 246 -16.69 14.10 1.67
C SER A 246 -15.48 15.02 1.55
N GLY A 247 -14.30 14.43 1.63
CA GLY A 247 -13.05 15.12 1.32
C GLY A 247 -11.95 14.16 0.93
N THR A 248 -10.72 14.65 0.90
CA THR A 248 -9.54 13.82 0.61
C THR A 248 -8.42 14.05 1.61
N LEU A 249 -7.65 13.00 1.89
CA LEU A 249 -6.45 13.05 2.71
C LEU A 249 -5.22 12.72 1.84
N LYS A 250 -4.29 13.66 1.70
CA LYS A 250 -3.02 13.43 1.00
C LYS A 250 -2.05 12.66 1.89
N VAL A 251 -1.60 11.48 1.46
CA VAL A 251 -0.78 10.55 2.26
C VAL A 251 0.38 10.00 1.43
N LYS A 252 1.58 9.87 2.04
CA LYS A 252 2.75 9.23 1.42
C LYS A 252 2.56 7.71 1.28
N ASN A 253 3.27 7.11 0.33
CA ASN A 253 3.32 5.67 0.10
C ASN A 253 3.54 4.86 1.39
N GLY A 254 2.74 3.81 1.57
CA GLY A 254 2.77 3.00 2.78
C GLY A 254 1.52 2.15 2.99
N TRP A 255 1.42 1.55 4.18
CA TRP A 255 0.31 0.71 4.59
C TRP A 255 -0.20 1.16 5.96
N TYR A 256 -1.47 1.51 6.04
CA TYR A 256 -1.99 2.30 7.14
C TYR A 256 -3.33 1.81 7.67
N ARG A 257 -3.60 2.22 8.91
CA ARG A 257 -4.95 2.43 9.42
C ARG A 257 -5.35 3.88 9.23
N LEU A 258 -6.49 4.14 8.58
CA LEU A 258 -7.15 5.45 8.59
C LEU A 258 -7.95 5.61 9.88
N GLU A 259 -7.86 6.78 10.51
CA GLU A 259 -8.69 7.20 11.64
C GLU A 259 -9.45 8.47 11.24
N VAL A 260 -10.74 8.53 11.53
CA VAL A 260 -11.65 9.64 11.19
C VAL A 260 -12.39 10.06 12.44
N ARG A 261 -12.59 11.35 12.66
CA ARG A 261 -13.35 11.88 13.79
C ARG A 261 -14.22 13.06 13.39
N ALA A 262 -15.43 13.11 13.93
CA ALA A 262 -16.40 14.18 13.69
C ALA A 262 -16.60 15.07 14.92
N TYR A 263 -16.88 16.35 14.69
CA TYR A 263 -17.02 17.37 15.70
C TYR A 263 -18.37 18.06 15.66
N GLN A 264 -18.89 18.42 16.83
CA GLN A 264 -19.94 19.42 17.01
C GLN A 264 -19.52 20.37 18.12
N ASN A 265 -19.57 21.69 17.90
CA ASN A 265 -19.24 22.70 18.91
C ASN A 265 -17.85 22.48 19.57
N LYS A 266 -16.83 22.14 18.76
CA LYS A 266 -15.45 21.82 19.18
C LYS A 266 -15.28 20.56 20.04
N LYS A 267 -16.36 19.85 20.36
CA LYS A 267 -16.30 18.52 20.97
C LYS A 267 -16.34 17.48 19.87
N ILE A 268 -15.53 16.44 19.99
CA ILE A 268 -15.70 15.28 19.12
C ILE A 268 -17.08 14.67 19.48
N ILE A 269 -17.79 14.12 18.50
CA ILE A 269 -19.08 13.42 18.69
C ILE A 269 -19.10 12.00 18.10
N SER A 270 -18.11 11.66 17.27
CA SER A 270 -18.00 10.33 16.64
C SER A 270 -16.57 10.01 16.20
N GLU A 271 -16.13 8.80 16.51
CA GLU A 271 -15.00 8.00 16.00
C GLU A 271 -15.27 7.35 14.62
N ASN A 272 -14.27 6.92 13.83
CA ASN A 272 -14.27 5.69 12.99
C ASN A 272 -12.86 5.37 12.50
N SER A 273 -12.59 4.13 12.07
CA SER A 273 -11.31 3.72 11.51
C SER A 273 -11.44 2.62 10.46
N VAL A 274 -10.53 2.61 9.50
CA VAL A 274 -10.44 1.60 8.44
C VAL A 274 -9.01 1.06 8.39
N GLU A 275 -8.86 -0.25 8.57
CA GLU A 275 -7.57 -0.93 8.46
C GLU A 275 -7.18 -1.18 7.00
N SER A 276 -5.92 -1.50 6.74
CA SER A 276 -5.44 -1.94 5.41
C SER A 276 -5.70 -0.95 4.26
N VAL A 277 -5.37 0.32 4.50
CA VAL A 277 -5.42 1.40 3.51
C VAL A 277 -4.02 1.61 2.94
N GLY A 278 -3.85 1.29 1.67
CA GLY A 278 -2.56 1.28 0.98
C GLY A 278 -2.34 2.43 0.01
N ILE A 279 -1.12 2.96 0.00
CA ILE A 279 -0.63 3.89 -1.01
C ILE A 279 0.56 3.25 -1.72
N GLY A 280 0.39 2.86 -2.98
CA GLY A 280 1.33 1.99 -3.68
C GLY A 280 1.26 2.06 -5.21
N ASP A 281 1.74 1.02 -5.89
CA ASP A 281 1.70 0.94 -7.35
C ASP A 281 0.64 -0.06 -7.83
N ILE A 282 -0.19 0.37 -8.77
CA ILE A 282 -1.27 -0.41 -9.37
C ILE A 282 -0.92 -0.69 -10.82
N PHE A 283 -1.04 -1.94 -11.25
CA PHE A 283 -0.79 -2.37 -12.62
C PHE A 283 -2.05 -3.02 -13.18
N ILE A 284 -2.39 -2.70 -14.43
CA ILE A 284 -3.36 -3.48 -15.19
C ILE A 284 -2.57 -4.56 -15.93
N ALA A 285 -2.89 -5.83 -15.73
CA ALA A 285 -2.25 -6.94 -16.42
C ALA A 285 -3.20 -7.51 -17.47
N SER A 286 -2.78 -7.56 -18.73
CA SER A 286 -3.65 -7.89 -19.87
C SER A 286 -2.95 -8.77 -20.91
N GLY A 287 -3.70 -9.19 -21.93
CA GLY A 287 -3.25 -10.09 -22.97
C GLY A 287 -3.97 -11.43 -22.94
N GLN A 288 -3.26 -12.53 -23.19
CA GLN A 288 -3.89 -13.85 -23.36
C GLN A 288 -3.71 -14.79 -22.17
N SER A 289 -3.80 -16.10 -22.40
CA SER A 289 -3.84 -17.16 -21.37
C SER A 289 -2.73 -17.07 -20.32
N ASN A 290 -1.49 -16.76 -20.73
CA ASN A 290 -0.35 -16.60 -19.82
C ASN A 290 -0.41 -15.34 -18.92
N SER A 291 -1.41 -14.48 -19.12
CA SER A 291 -1.82 -13.40 -18.21
C SER A 291 -3.11 -13.69 -17.43
N ALA A 292 -3.78 -14.81 -17.69
CA ALA A 292 -5.22 -14.96 -17.45
C ALA A 292 -5.62 -16.26 -16.72
N ASN A 293 -4.86 -16.68 -15.70
CA ASN A 293 -5.16 -17.88 -14.89
C ASN A 293 -5.13 -19.23 -15.66
N TRP A 294 -4.31 -19.39 -16.70
CA TRP A 294 -4.16 -20.69 -17.41
C TRP A 294 -2.98 -21.53 -16.93
N GLY A 295 -2.23 -21.03 -15.94
CA GLY A 295 -1.16 -21.79 -15.32
C GLY A 295 -1.68 -23.03 -14.59
N GLN A 296 -0.84 -24.05 -14.47
CA GLN A 296 -1.25 -25.37 -13.97
C GLN A 296 -1.93 -25.34 -12.59
N VAL A 297 -1.41 -24.53 -11.67
CA VAL A 297 -1.89 -24.48 -10.29
C VAL A 297 -2.02 -23.03 -9.82
N PRO A 298 -3.13 -22.67 -9.15
CA PRO A 298 -3.26 -21.40 -8.46
C PRO A 298 -2.12 -21.16 -7.47
N THR A 299 -1.67 -19.90 -7.39
CA THR A 299 -0.68 -19.43 -6.43
C THR A 299 -1.26 -18.32 -5.55
N LYS A 300 -0.58 -18.00 -4.44
CA LYS A 300 -0.93 -16.91 -3.54
C LYS A 300 0.30 -16.03 -3.28
N PRO A 301 0.12 -14.74 -2.98
CA PRO A 301 1.25 -13.89 -2.63
C PRO A 301 1.80 -14.28 -1.25
N ASP A 302 3.07 -13.97 -1.03
CA ASP A 302 3.75 -14.16 0.26
C ASP A 302 3.44 -12.99 1.24
N ASP A 303 2.77 -11.94 0.75
CA ASP A 303 2.47 -10.71 1.48
C ASP A 303 1.04 -10.24 1.17
N GLU A 304 0.25 -9.92 2.20
CA GLU A 304 -1.15 -9.51 2.09
C GLU A 304 -1.34 -8.13 1.42
N ARG A 305 -0.25 -7.36 1.27
CA ARG A 305 -0.23 -6.06 0.58
C ARG A 305 -0.22 -6.19 -0.95
N VAL A 306 -0.26 -7.42 -1.46
CA VAL A 306 -0.51 -7.69 -2.88
C VAL A 306 -2.01 -7.90 -3.07
N LEU A 307 -2.66 -6.94 -3.73
CA LEU A 307 -4.11 -6.91 -3.91
C LEU A 307 -4.53 -7.02 -5.37
N SER A 308 -5.72 -7.55 -5.59
CA SER A 308 -6.38 -7.59 -6.89
C SER A 308 -7.74 -6.90 -6.84
N LEU A 309 -8.09 -6.18 -7.91
CA LEU A 309 -9.38 -5.49 -8.01
C LEU A 309 -10.41 -6.42 -8.65
N ASN A 310 -11.45 -6.77 -7.91
CA ASN A 310 -12.51 -7.65 -8.40
C ASN A 310 -13.52 -6.90 -9.31
N LEU A 311 -14.50 -7.62 -9.85
CA LEU A 311 -15.52 -7.07 -10.76
C LEU A 311 -16.47 -6.07 -10.08
N LYS A 312 -16.56 -6.07 -8.74
CA LYS A 312 -17.35 -5.10 -7.97
C LYS A 312 -16.61 -3.80 -7.69
N GLY A 313 -15.34 -3.70 -8.10
CA GLY A 313 -14.48 -2.56 -7.77
C GLY A 313 -13.95 -2.60 -6.35
N GLU A 314 -13.90 -3.79 -5.73
CA GLU A 314 -13.38 -3.98 -4.38
C GLU A 314 -12.01 -4.67 -4.45
N TRP A 315 -11.11 -4.28 -3.55
CA TRP A 315 -9.79 -4.88 -3.44
C TRP A 315 -9.85 -6.13 -2.56
N GLU A 316 -9.15 -7.18 -2.96
CA GLU A 316 -8.97 -8.41 -2.19
C GLU A 316 -7.52 -8.88 -2.31
N VAL A 317 -7.04 -9.73 -1.40
CA VAL A 317 -5.69 -10.31 -1.52
C VAL A 317 -5.59 -11.03 -2.86
N ALA A 318 -4.50 -10.80 -3.60
CA ALA A 318 -4.29 -11.26 -4.97
C ALA A 318 -4.02 -12.78 -5.08
N ASN A 319 -4.87 -13.61 -4.47
CA ASN A 319 -4.84 -15.05 -4.65
C ASN A 319 -5.29 -15.40 -6.06
N ASP A 320 -4.66 -16.39 -6.68
CA ASP A 320 -5.22 -17.01 -7.86
C ASP A 320 -6.44 -17.89 -7.48
N PRO A 321 -7.45 -18.00 -8.36
CA PRO A 321 -7.53 -17.33 -9.65
C PRO A 321 -7.83 -15.83 -9.52
N GLN A 322 -7.17 -15.03 -10.33
CA GLN A 322 -7.35 -13.58 -10.37
C GLN A 322 -8.78 -13.24 -10.83
N PRO A 323 -9.48 -12.33 -10.15
CA PRO A 323 -10.95 -12.25 -10.18
C PRO A 323 -11.56 -11.76 -11.51
N ARG A 324 -10.75 -11.11 -12.36
CA ARG A 324 -11.19 -10.52 -13.63
C ARG A 324 -10.74 -11.32 -14.87
N ALA A 325 -9.94 -12.38 -14.71
CA ALA A 325 -9.49 -13.20 -15.84
C ALA A 325 -10.45 -14.38 -16.11
N ASN A 326 -10.34 -14.99 -17.29
CA ASN A 326 -11.34 -15.97 -17.77
C ASN A 326 -11.05 -17.45 -17.47
N ALA A 327 -10.17 -17.76 -16.52
CA ALA A 327 -9.88 -19.14 -16.12
C ALA A 327 -9.63 -19.26 -14.61
N ASN A 328 -9.48 -20.51 -14.14
CA ASN A 328 -9.40 -20.87 -12.71
C ASN A 328 -8.02 -21.39 -12.26
N GLY A 329 -7.03 -21.42 -13.15
CA GLY A 329 -5.66 -21.84 -12.85
C GLY A 329 -4.80 -20.72 -12.26
N GLY A 330 -3.49 -20.88 -12.34
CA GLY A 330 -2.52 -19.92 -11.81
C GLY A 330 -2.13 -18.81 -12.77
N SER A 331 -1.60 -17.72 -12.20
CA SER A 331 -1.09 -16.56 -12.94
C SER A 331 0.29 -16.15 -12.42
N PRO A 332 1.06 -15.31 -13.14
CA PRO A 332 2.33 -14.79 -12.63
C PRO A 332 2.16 -13.68 -11.59
N TRP A 333 0.94 -13.16 -11.41
CA TRP A 333 0.63 -11.94 -10.68
C TRP A 333 0.89 -11.99 -9.16
N PRO A 334 0.54 -13.08 -8.43
CA PRO A 334 0.84 -13.17 -7.00
C PRO A 334 2.36 -13.12 -6.72
N SER A 335 3.14 -13.82 -7.54
CA SER A 335 4.60 -13.87 -7.43
C SER A 335 5.27 -12.56 -7.86
N MET A 336 4.74 -11.89 -8.89
CA MET A 336 5.19 -10.54 -9.28
C MET A 336 4.99 -9.55 -8.15
N GLY A 337 3.76 -9.49 -7.62
CA GLY A 337 3.41 -8.58 -6.52
C GLY A 337 4.28 -8.81 -5.30
N SER A 338 4.48 -10.08 -4.90
CA SER A 338 5.34 -10.43 -3.76
C SER A 338 6.78 -9.95 -3.94
N ALA A 339 7.34 -10.11 -5.15
CA ALA A 339 8.69 -9.64 -5.46
C ALA A 339 8.80 -8.10 -5.42
N LEU A 340 7.78 -7.39 -5.94
CA LEU A 340 7.72 -5.93 -5.90
C LEU A 340 7.53 -5.38 -4.48
N VAL A 341 6.62 -5.97 -3.68
CA VAL A 341 6.44 -5.61 -2.26
C VAL A 341 7.75 -5.81 -1.50
N LYS A 342 8.45 -6.93 -1.71
CA LYS A 342 9.74 -7.20 -1.07
C LYS A 342 10.81 -6.17 -1.44
N LYS A 343 10.86 -5.75 -2.72
CA LYS A 343 11.86 -4.79 -3.21
C LYS A 343 11.56 -3.35 -2.79
N LEU A 344 10.31 -2.92 -2.93
CA LEU A 344 9.90 -1.52 -2.77
C LEU A 344 9.41 -1.22 -1.34
N GLY A 345 8.80 -2.21 -0.68
CA GLY A 345 8.20 -2.09 0.66
C GLY A 345 6.86 -1.35 0.68
N ILE A 346 6.21 -1.20 -0.47
CA ILE A 346 4.89 -0.59 -0.66
C ILE A 346 3.87 -1.66 -1.11
N PRO A 347 2.56 -1.44 -0.89
CA PRO A 347 1.53 -2.31 -1.45
C PRO A 347 1.51 -2.28 -2.99
N ILE A 348 1.06 -3.39 -3.59
CA ILE A 348 1.02 -3.58 -5.05
C ILE A 348 -0.38 -4.05 -5.45
N GLY A 349 -0.99 -3.37 -6.42
CA GLY A 349 -2.31 -3.67 -6.94
C GLY A 349 -2.22 -4.29 -8.34
N ILE A 350 -3.04 -5.31 -8.61
CA ILE A 350 -3.09 -5.96 -9.92
C ILE A 350 -4.53 -6.04 -10.41
N VAL A 351 -4.78 -5.53 -11.62
CA VAL A 351 -6.08 -5.64 -12.28
C VAL A 351 -5.92 -6.54 -13.49
N SER A 352 -6.18 -7.84 -13.30
CA SER A 352 -5.93 -8.88 -14.32
C SER A 352 -7.09 -9.01 -15.30
N THR A 353 -6.92 -8.55 -16.53
CA THR A 353 -7.95 -8.47 -17.58
C THR A 353 -7.77 -9.47 -18.71
N GLY A 354 -6.75 -10.33 -18.65
CA GLY A 354 -6.40 -11.21 -19.75
C GLY A 354 -7.47 -12.24 -20.12
N ILE A 355 -7.49 -12.65 -21.39
CA ILE A 355 -8.45 -13.61 -21.97
C ILE A 355 -7.71 -14.68 -22.78
N GLY A 356 -7.83 -15.94 -22.35
CA GLY A 356 -7.21 -17.08 -23.01
C GLY A 356 -7.53 -17.21 -24.50
N GLY A 357 -6.52 -17.59 -25.30
CA GLY A 357 -6.66 -17.91 -26.73
C GLY A 357 -6.82 -16.72 -27.66
N THR A 358 -6.65 -15.48 -27.19
CA THR A 358 -6.93 -14.28 -27.99
C THR A 358 -5.75 -13.80 -28.84
N SER A 359 -6.03 -13.38 -30.07
CA SER A 359 -5.06 -12.64 -30.92
C SER A 359 -5.12 -11.14 -30.65
N VAL A 360 -4.07 -10.40 -31.00
CA VAL A 360 -4.01 -8.94 -30.84
C VAL A 360 -5.15 -8.24 -31.60
N GLY A 361 -5.57 -8.78 -32.75
CA GLY A 361 -6.71 -8.28 -33.53
C GLY A 361 -8.03 -8.25 -32.75
N GLN A 362 -8.26 -9.21 -31.86
CA GLN A 362 -9.47 -9.24 -31.03
C GLN A 362 -9.44 -8.19 -29.91
N TRP A 363 -8.24 -7.73 -29.56
CA TRP A 363 -8.04 -6.66 -28.58
C TRP A 363 -8.21 -5.27 -29.16
N GLU A 364 -8.14 -5.05 -30.47
CA GLU A 364 -8.37 -3.70 -31.04
C GLU A 364 -9.76 -3.16 -30.73
N ASN A 365 -10.78 -4.04 -30.62
CA ASN A 365 -12.15 -3.61 -30.41
C ASN A 365 -12.86 -4.40 -29.29
N TYR A 366 -13.06 -5.70 -29.49
CA TYR A 366 -13.94 -6.47 -28.60
C TYR A 366 -13.39 -6.56 -27.17
N TYR A 367 -12.17 -7.10 -26.99
CA TYR A 367 -11.63 -7.28 -25.64
C TYR A 367 -11.09 -5.98 -25.03
N TYR A 368 -10.75 -4.97 -25.83
CA TYR A 368 -10.52 -3.64 -25.30
C TYR A 368 -11.76 -3.10 -24.59
N ASN A 369 -12.93 -3.13 -25.26
CA ASN A 369 -14.16 -2.59 -24.68
C ASN A 369 -14.73 -3.47 -23.55
N GLN A 370 -14.52 -4.79 -23.60
CA GLN A 370 -15.07 -5.71 -22.59
C GLN A 370 -14.18 -5.87 -21.36
N GLN A 371 -12.86 -5.67 -21.49
CA GLN A 371 -11.90 -5.99 -20.43
C GLN A 371 -11.04 -4.80 -20.04
N LEU A 372 -10.29 -4.24 -21.01
CA LEU A 372 -9.27 -3.24 -20.69
C LEU A 372 -9.89 -1.89 -20.30
N LYS A 373 -10.87 -1.40 -21.08
CA LYS A 373 -11.55 -0.12 -20.81
C LYS A 373 -12.29 -0.13 -19.47
N PRO A 374 -13.10 -1.15 -19.10
CA PRO A 374 -13.72 -1.21 -17.78
C PRO A 374 -12.71 -1.26 -16.62
N ALA A 375 -11.53 -1.84 -16.81
CA ALA A 375 -10.46 -1.81 -15.81
C ALA A 375 -9.85 -0.41 -15.66
N ILE A 376 -9.62 0.31 -16.77
CA ILE A 376 -9.15 1.70 -16.75
C ILE A 376 -10.18 2.60 -16.04
N GLU A 377 -11.47 2.49 -16.39
CA GLU A 377 -12.54 3.28 -15.78
C GLU A 377 -12.68 3.00 -14.28
N ALA A 378 -12.56 1.74 -13.86
CA ALA A 378 -12.66 1.35 -12.44
C ALA A 378 -11.56 1.93 -11.55
N LEU A 379 -10.47 2.44 -12.13
CA LEU A 379 -9.35 3.04 -11.41
C LEU A 379 -9.40 4.58 -11.40
N LYS A 380 -10.37 5.21 -12.06
CA LYS A 380 -10.57 6.66 -11.98
C LYS A 380 -11.06 7.07 -10.58
N PRO A 381 -10.71 8.29 -10.09
CA PRO A 381 -9.74 9.23 -10.66
C PRO A 381 -8.27 8.90 -10.31
N TYR A 382 -8.00 7.86 -9.52
CA TYR A 382 -6.69 7.62 -8.90
C TYR A 382 -5.63 7.08 -9.87
N GLY A 383 -6.06 6.50 -11.00
CA GLY A 383 -5.19 6.03 -12.06
C GLY A 383 -4.40 4.77 -11.68
N PHE A 384 -3.35 4.51 -12.44
CA PHE A 384 -2.50 3.33 -12.31
C PHE A 384 -1.11 3.57 -12.92
N LYS A 385 -0.14 2.74 -12.57
CA LYS A 385 1.27 2.89 -12.93
C LYS A 385 1.57 2.48 -14.36
N ALA A 386 1.05 1.34 -14.82
CA ALA A 386 1.31 0.81 -16.15
C ALA A 386 0.28 -0.25 -16.58
N ILE A 387 0.19 -0.50 -17.88
CA ILE A 387 -0.38 -1.74 -18.44
C ILE A 387 0.75 -2.73 -18.72
N LEU A 388 0.61 -3.96 -18.23
CA LEU A 388 1.52 -5.08 -18.48
C LEU A 388 0.86 -6.03 -19.49
N TRP A 389 1.43 -6.12 -20.68
CA TRP A 389 0.88 -6.86 -21.81
C TRP A 389 1.63 -8.17 -22.02
N HIS A 390 0.92 -9.30 -21.92
CA HIS A 390 1.45 -10.61 -22.26
C HIS A 390 0.55 -11.31 -23.29
N GLN A 391 0.88 -11.15 -24.57
CA GLN A 391 0.16 -11.76 -25.68
C GLN A 391 1.08 -11.89 -26.89
N GLY A 392 0.84 -12.89 -27.71
CA GLY A 392 1.47 -13.05 -29.02
C GLY A 392 1.52 -14.51 -29.50
N GLU A 393 1.26 -15.47 -28.61
CA GLU A 393 1.32 -16.89 -28.95
C GLU A 393 0.21 -17.29 -29.95
N THR A 394 -0.99 -16.71 -29.84
CA THR A 394 -2.05 -16.94 -30.83
C THR A 394 -1.70 -16.34 -32.19
N ASP A 395 -1.06 -15.17 -32.23
CA ASP A 395 -0.62 -14.53 -33.48
C ASP A 395 0.54 -15.28 -34.14
N ALA A 396 1.43 -15.87 -33.34
CA ALA A 396 2.47 -16.76 -33.85
C ALA A 396 1.86 -18.01 -34.49
N ALA A 397 0.79 -18.55 -33.92
CA ALA A 397 0.04 -19.67 -34.49
C ALA A 397 -0.70 -19.30 -35.78
N ALA A 398 -1.21 -18.06 -35.85
CA ALA A 398 -1.91 -17.52 -37.02
C ALA A 398 -0.97 -17.06 -38.15
N ASN A 399 0.35 -17.04 -37.94
CA ASN A 399 1.33 -16.42 -38.83
C ASN A 399 1.00 -14.95 -39.15
N THR A 400 0.55 -14.19 -38.14
CA THR A 400 0.33 -12.74 -38.27
C THR A 400 1.64 -12.06 -38.67
N SER A 401 1.58 -11.12 -39.64
CA SER A 401 2.77 -10.39 -40.07
C SER A 401 3.25 -9.42 -38.98
N LEU A 402 4.53 -9.03 -39.08
CA LEU A 402 5.12 -8.05 -38.16
C LEU A 402 4.32 -6.74 -38.17
N GLU A 403 4.04 -6.19 -39.36
CA GLU A 403 3.36 -4.91 -39.53
C GLU A 403 1.92 -4.98 -39.01
N SER A 404 1.23 -6.09 -39.24
CA SER A 404 -0.15 -6.26 -38.76
C SER A 404 -0.19 -6.35 -37.24
N TYR A 405 0.71 -7.11 -36.63
CA TYR A 405 0.76 -7.23 -35.18
C TYR A 405 1.09 -5.88 -34.52
N ALA A 406 2.15 -5.22 -35.01
CA ALA A 406 2.63 -3.96 -34.45
C ALA A 406 1.57 -2.85 -34.56
N SER A 407 1.00 -2.64 -35.75
CA SER A 407 0.00 -1.58 -35.97
C SER A 407 -1.27 -1.80 -35.16
N THR A 408 -1.72 -3.06 -34.98
CA THR A 408 -2.87 -3.35 -34.13
C THR A 408 -2.55 -3.10 -32.65
N LEU A 409 -1.40 -3.53 -32.14
CA LEU A 409 -1.03 -3.30 -30.74
C LEU A 409 -0.88 -1.80 -30.44
N GLU A 410 -0.28 -1.04 -31.35
CA GLU A 410 -0.19 0.43 -31.26
C GLU A 410 -1.56 1.08 -31.11
N LYS A 411 -2.58 0.64 -31.86
CA LYS A 411 -3.95 1.16 -31.68
C LYS A 411 -4.52 0.84 -30.29
N VAL A 412 -4.33 -0.38 -29.78
CA VAL A 412 -4.79 -0.75 -28.42
C VAL A 412 -4.13 0.15 -27.37
N ILE A 413 -2.83 0.42 -27.52
CA ILE A 413 -2.08 1.36 -26.68
C ILE A 413 -2.70 2.76 -26.76
N GLN A 414 -2.93 3.28 -27.98
CA GLN A 414 -3.52 4.61 -28.15
C GLN A 414 -4.93 4.72 -27.59
N TYR A 415 -5.78 3.69 -27.74
CA TYR A 415 -7.09 3.66 -27.11
C TYR A 415 -6.98 3.72 -25.59
N SER A 416 -6.08 2.92 -25.00
CA SER A 416 -5.89 2.90 -23.55
C SER A 416 -5.46 4.26 -22.99
N ARG A 417 -4.55 4.96 -23.69
CA ARG A 417 -4.08 6.29 -23.28
C ARG A 417 -5.17 7.34 -23.40
N ARG A 418 -5.95 7.29 -24.49
CA ARG A 418 -7.11 8.17 -24.68
C ARG A 418 -8.11 8.01 -23.55
N ASP A 419 -8.50 6.78 -23.22
CA ASP A 419 -9.56 6.52 -22.23
C ASP A 419 -9.05 6.69 -20.78
N ALA A 420 -7.75 6.50 -20.55
CA ALA A 420 -7.10 6.77 -19.26
C ALA A 420 -6.84 8.27 -19.01
N HIS A 421 -6.80 9.09 -20.07
CA HIS A 421 -6.47 10.52 -20.03
C HIS A 421 -5.05 10.86 -19.55
N PHE A 422 -4.09 9.95 -19.73
CA PHE A 422 -2.67 10.22 -19.56
C PHE A 422 -1.83 9.34 -20.48
N ASN A 423 -0.56 9.69 -20.67
CA ASN A 423 0.39 8.87 -21.40
C ASN A 423 0.73 7.62 -20.55
N VAL A 424 -0.14 6.62 -20.58
CA VAL A 424 0.01 5.35 -19.86
C VAL A 424 1.30 4.66 -20.30
N PRO A 425 2.20 4.31 -19.35
CA PRO A 425 3.33 3.44 -19.64
C PRO A 425 2.90 2.01 -19.92
N TRP A 426 3.56 1.35 -20.86
CA TRP A 426 3.29 -0.04 -21.22
C TRP A 426 4.53 -0.93 -21.04
N GLY A 427 4.35 -2.07 -20.38
CA GLY A 427 5.33 -3.15 -20.37
C GLY A 427 4.90 -4.24 -21.34
N ILE A 428 5.66 -4.48 -22.41
CA ILE A 428 5.30 -5.48 -23.45
C ILE A 428 6.19 -6.72 -23.30
N ALA A 429 5.60 -7.87 -22.99
CA ALA A 429 6.32 -9.13 -22.95
C ALA A 429 6.87 -9.51 -24.33
N LEU A 430 8.03 -10.17 -24.35
CA LEU A 430 8.51 -10.88 -25.52
C LEU A 430 7.97 -12.31 -25.46
N ALA A 431 6.75 -12.48 -25.97
CA ALA A 431 5.92 -13.66 -25.82
C ALA A 431 5.35 -14.11 -27.17
N SER A 432 5.80 -15.25 -27.66
CA SER A 432 5.27 -15.83 -28.91
C SER A 432 5.26 -17.35 -28.91
N ARG A 433 5.66 -17.98 -27.80
CA ARG A 433 5.81 -19.43 -27.71
C ARG A 433 4.49 -20.15 -27.96
N TYR A 434 4.40 -20.76 -29.13
CA TYR A 434 3.34 -21.69 -29.50
C TYR A 434 4.01 -22.92 -30.14
N ASN A 435 3.31 -24.05 -30.28
CA ASN A 435 3.87 -25.24 -30.93
C ASN A 435 3.98 -25.06 -32.46
N VAL A 436 4.65 -23.98 -32.90
CA VAL A 436 4.81 -23.52 -34.29
C VAL A 436 6.30 -23.36 -34.65
N SER A 437 6.57 -22.94 -35.89
CA SER A 437 7.93 -22.73 -36.38
C SER A 437 8.66 -21.63 -35.59
N PRO A 438 9.98 -21.75 -35.37
CA PRO A 438 10.78 -20.68 -34.78
C PRO A 438 10.71 -19.35 -35.56
N CYS A 439 10.48 -19.41 -36.87
CA CYS A 439 10.30 -18.22 -37.72
C CYS A 439 9.03 -17.45 -37.34
N SER A 440 7.91 -18.16 -37.16
CA SER A 440 6.64 -17.54 -36.75
C SER A 440 6.75 -16.92 -35.35
N GLU A 441 7.40 -17.62 -34.41
CA GLU A 441 7.70 -17.06 -33.08
C GLU A 441 8.56 -15.80 -33.16
N HIS A 442 9.56 -15.79 -34.04
CA HIS A 442 10.50 -14.67 -34.21
C HIS A 442 9.82 -13.43 -34.78
N ILE A 443 8.95 -13.58 -35.79
CA ILE A 443 8.22 -12.46 -36.41
C ILE A 443 7.43 -11.68 -35.35
N ILE A 444 6.71 -12.37 -34.46
CA ILE A 444 5.93 -11.71 -33.41
C ILE A 444 6.83 -11.04 -32.36
N VAL A 445 7.98 -11.64 -32.02
CA VAL A 445 8.94 -11.01 -31.10
C VAL A 445 9.54 -9.74 -31.69
N GLU A 446 9.87 -9.73 -32.99
CA GLU A 446 10.35 -8.51 -33.66
C GLU A 446 9.25 -7.44 -33.77
N ALA A 447 7.98 -7.83 -33.97
CA ALA A 447 6.86 -6.91 -33.90
C ALA A 447 6.68 -6.28 -32.50
N GLN A 448 6.79 -7.09 -31.43
CA GLN A 448 6.76 -6.60 -30.05
C GLN A 448 7.90 -5.61 -29.80
N LYS A 449 9.12 -5.93 -30.27
CA LYS A 449 10.28 -5.03 -30.15
C LYS A 449 10.11 -3.74 -30.95
N SER A 450 9.51 -3.79 -32.14
CA SER A 450 9.29 -2.58 -32.95
C SER A 450 8.32 -1.62 -32.26
N VAL A 451 7.25 -2.13 -31.64
CA VAL A 451 6.33 -1.31 -30.83
C VAL A 451 7.02 -0.76 -29.58
N ILE A 452 7.87 -1.54 -28.91
CA ILE A 452 8.65 -1.04 -27.77
C ILE A 452 9.62 0.07 -28.21
N ALA A 453 10.21 -0.04 -29.39
CA ALA A 453 11.17 0.95 -29.90
C ALA A 453 10.50 2.21 -30.47
N SER A 454 9.21 2.18 -30.78
CA SER A 454 8.50 3.33 -31.35
C SER A 454 8.08 4.37 -30.32
N ASP A 455 8.17 4.06 -29.02
CA ASP A 455 7.70 4.92 -27.95
C ASP A 455 8.49 4.70 -26.64
N GLU A 456 9.11 5.76 -26.13
CA GLU A 456 9.96 5.72 -24.94
C GLU A 456 9.23 5.40 -23.64
N ASN A 457 7.90 5.56 -23.61
CA ASN A 457 7.06 5.22 -22.48
C ASN A 457 6.64 3.73 -22.52
N ILE A 458 7.19 2.96 -23.45
CA ILE A 458 7.02 1.52 -23.55
C ILE A 458 8.34 0.83 -23.17
N PHE A 459 8.27 -0.10 -22.23
CA PHE A 459 9.43 -0.88 -21.78
C PHE A 459 9.29 -2.36 -22.09
N VAL A 460 10.45 -3.03 -22.18
CA VAL A 460 10.50 -4.47 -22.37
C VAL A 460 10.01 -5.19 -21.11
N GLY A 461 8.94 -5.97 -21.27
CA GLY A 461 8.36 -6.84 -20.25
C GLY A 461 9.09 -8.17 -20.06
N SER A 462 8.38 -9.14 -19.48
CA SER A 462 8.90 -10.51 -19.30
C SER A 462 9.27 -11.16 -20.63
N LYS A 463 10.40 -11.88 -20.68
CA LYS A 463 10.92 -12.56 -21.88
C LYS A 463 10.59 -14.04 -21.84
N THR A 464 9.33 -14.39 -22.00
CA THR A 464 8.82 -15.73 -21.68
C THR A 464 9.34 -16.83 -22.57
N ASN A 465 9.71 -16.52 -23.82
CA ASN A 465 10.37 -17.49 -24.71
C ASN A 465 11.68 -18.07 -24.13
N LYS A 466 12.31 -17.41 -23.14
CA LYS A 466 13.52 -17.89 -22.46
C LYS A 466 13.26 -18.91 -21.34
N TYR A 467 12.01 -19.15 -20.94
CA TYR A 467 11.67 -19.99 -19.79
C TYR A 467 11.37 -21.46 -20.11
N ARG A 468 11.78 -21.93 -21.30
CA ARG A 468 11.66 -23.34 -21.74
C ARG A 468 12.20 -24.35 -20.73
N SER A 469 13.29 -24.02 -20.06
CA SER A 469 13.92 -24.88 -19.05
C SER A 469 13.28 -24.79 -17.66
N LEU A 470 12.46 -23.77 -17.39
CA LEU A 470 11.87 -23.55 -16.06
C LEU A 470 10.51 -24.24 -15.89
N GLY A 471 9.87 -24.59 -17.00
CA GLY A 471 8.77 -25.56 -17.03
C GLY A 471 7.47 -25.02 -17.62
N TYR A 472 7.08 -25.61 -18.74
CA TYR A 472 5.73 -25.54 -19.29
C TYR A 472 4.88 -26.71 -18.77
N THR A 473 3.56 -26.62 -18.94
CA THR A 473 2.64 -27.76 -18.80
C THR A 473 2.85 -28.73 -19.97
N PHE A 474 2.09 -29.83 -19.97
CA PHE A 474 2.14 -30.82 -21.05
C PHE A 474 1.77 -30.25 -22.43
N ASP A 475 1.13 -29.08 -22.50
CA ASP A 475 0.77 -28.42 -23.76
C ASP A 475 1.92 -27.60 -24.39
N ASN A 476 3.05 -27.45 -23.69
CA ASN A 476 4.23 -26.67 -24.12
C ASN A 476 3.99 -25.16 -24.37
N VAL A 477 2.87 -24.60 -23.89
CA VAL A 477 2.46 -23.20 -24.06
C VAL A 477 2.21 -22.51 -22.71
N HIS A 478 1.54 -23.18 -21.76
CA HIS A 478 1.25 -22.63 -20.43
C HIS A 478 2.28 -23.05 -19.39
N PHE A 479 2.39 -22.31 -18.30
CA PHE A 479 3.41 -22.56 -17.28
C PHE A 479 2.94 -23.54 -16.19
N ASN A 480 3.86 -24.41 -15.75
CA ASN A 480 3.70 -25.13 -14.50
C ASN A 480 3.99 -24.21 -13.30
N LYS A 481 3.84 -24.69 -12.06
CA LYS A 481 4.06 -23.88 -10.85
C LYS A 481 5.41 -23.15 -10.83
N LYS A 482 6.50 -23.85 -11.19
CA LYS A 482 7.86 -23.28 -11.18
C LYS A 482 8.01 -22.20 -12.26
N GLY A 483 7.46 -22.47 -13.44
CA GLY A 483 7.38 -21.51 -14.55
C GLY A 483 6.62 -20.25 -14.16
N LEU A 484 5.45 -20.36 -13.51
CA LEU A 484 4.65 -19.21 -13.07
C LEU A 484 5.38 -18.31 -12.07
N ILE A 485 6.04 -18.91 -11.07
CA ILE A 485 6.82 -18.15 -10.08
C ILE A 485 7.99 -17.42 -10.76
N ALA A 486 8.69 -18.10 -11.68
CA ALA A 486 9.77 -17.48 -12.43
C ALA A 486 9.27 -16.36 -13.35
N HIS A 487 8.13 -16.56 -14.00
CA HIS A 487 7.46 -15.57 -14.84
C HIS A 487 7.06 -14.33 -14.01
N GLY A 488 6.47 -14.51 -12.82
CA GLY A 488 6.14 -13.40 -11.92
C GLY A 488 7.38 -12.60 -11.50
N LYS A 489 8.47 -13.27 -11.12
CA LYS A 489 9.74 -12.61 -10.78
C LYS A 489 10.36 -11.87 -11.97
N ALA A 490 10.23 -12.42 -13.18
CA ALA A 490 10.68 -11.78 -14.40
C ALA A 490 9.92 -10.50 -14.70
N TRP A 491 8.59 -10.51 -14.53
CA TRP A 491 7.78 -9.31 -14.63
C TRP A 491 8.15 -8.26 -13.59
N ALA A 492 8.36 -8.67 -12.33
CA ALA A 492 8.79 -7.75 -11.29
C ALA A 492 10.12 -7.08 -11.67
N LYS A 493 11.09 -7.85 -12.18
CA LYS A 493 12.35 -7.29 -12.69
C LYS A 493 12.12 -6.32 -13.86
N ALA A 494 11.30 -6.70 -14.84
CA ALA A 494 11.00 -5.87 -16.01
C ALA A 494 10.35 -4.53 -15.61
N VAL A 495 9.41 -4.55 -14.65
CA VAL A 495 8.81 -3.33 -14.08
C VAL A 495 9.88 -2.47 -13.39
N LEU A 496 10.73 -3.07 -12.56
CA LEU A 496 11.80 -2.33 -11.88
C LEU A 496 12.82 -1.73 -12.85
N ASP A 497 13.15 -2.44 -13.92
CA ASP A 497 14.07 -1.98 -14.95
C ASP A 497 13.42 -0.89 -15.83
N GLY A 498 12.17 -1.11 -16.26
CA GLY A 498 11.42 -0.21 -17.14
C GLY A 498 11.12 1.14 -16.50
N PHE A 499 10.74 1.14 -15.22
CA PHE A 499 10.60 2.38 -14.44
C PHE A 499 11.90 2.82 -13.78
N LYS A 500 13.00 2.11 -14.05
CA LYS A 500 14.30 2.36 -13.45
C LYS A 500 14.21 2.52 -11.92
N LEU A 501 13.35 1.77 -11.26
CA LEU A 501 13.31 1.61 -9.79
C LEU A 501 14.57 0.89 -9.27
N ASN A 502 15.45 0.45 -10.19
CA ASN A 502 16.84 0.05 -9.94
C ASN A 502 17.88 1.17 -10.18
N ASN A 503 17.46 2.38 -10.60
CA ASN A 503 18.34 3.55 -10.68
C ASN A 503 18.80 3.88 -9.25
N LEU A 504 20.06 3.58 -8.97
CA LEU A 504 20.70 3.88 -7.70
C LEU A 504 20.65 5.38 -7.42
N ALA A 505 20.73 6.23 -8.46
CA ALA A 505 20.69 7.68 -8.33
C ALA A 505 19.28 8.21 -8.03
N TYR A 506 18.21 7.45 -8.33
CA TYR A 506 16.84 7.91 -8.17
C TYR A 506 16.54 8.42 -6.75
N ASN A 507 16.08 9.68 -6.70
CA ASN A 507 15.72 10.45 -5.51
C ASN A 507 16.82 10.43 -4.43
N LYS A 508 18.09 10.38 -4.86
CA LYS A 508 19.24 10.52 -3.98
C LYS A 508 19.59 12.00 -3.78
N PRO A 509 20.32 12.33 -2.69
CA PRO A 509 20.81 13.68 -2.52
C PRO A 509 21.68 14.09 -3.70
N THR A 510 21.37 15.25 -4.26
CA THR A 510 22.14 15.86 -5.34
C THR A 510 22.62 17.24 -4.94
N GLN A 511 23.69 17.69 -5.59
CA GLN A 511 24.21 19.03 -5.51
C GLN A 511 24.67 19.46 -6.91
N GLN A 512 24.72 20.75 -7.15
CA GLN A 512 25.30 21.33 -8.37
C GLN A 512 26.06 22.59 -8.01
N SER A 513 26.97 23.02 -8.88
CA SER A 513 27.87 24.16 -8.66
C SER A 513 27.13 25.48 -8.46
N SER A 514 26.05 25.70 -9.22
CA SER A 514 25.19 26.88 -9.17
C SER A 514 23.78 26.51 -9.63
N LEU A 515 22.79 27.38 -9.39
CA LEU A 515 21.39 27.15 -9.77
C LEU A 515 20.91 28.30 -10.66
N LEU A 516 20.53 27.96 -11.90
CA LEU A 516 19.80 28.87 -12.77
C LEU A 516 18.30 28.58 -12.65
N GLU A 517 17.55 29.57 -12.19
CA GLU A 517 16.08 29.58 -12.06
C GLU A 517 15.51 28.29 -11.39
N HIS A 518 14.75 27.50 -12.14
CA HIS A 518 14.05 26.29 -11.69
C HIS A 518 14.78 24.98 -12.03
N GLY A 519 16.01 25.07 -12.55
CA GLY A 519 16.83 23.90 -12.91
C GLY A 519 17.48 23.20 -11.72
N TYR A 520 16.69 22.81 -10.71
CA TYR A 520 17.19 22.20 -9.48
C TYR A 520 17.88 20.85 -9.71
N SER A 521 18.95 20.60 -8.96
CA SER A 521 19.78 19.39 -9.10
C SER A 521 19.03 18.07 -8.92
N TYR A 522 17.90 18.05 -8.21
CA TYR A 522 17.15 16.80 -7.99
C TYR A 522 16.41 16.33 -9.24
N LEU A 523 16.25 17.19 -10.26
CA LEU A 523 15.56 16.85 -11.50
C LEU A 523 16.29 15.74 -12.26
N ALA A 524 17.62 15.75 -12.27
CA ALA A 524 18.43 14.68 -12.88
C ALA A 524 18.36 13.32 -12.16
N VAL A 525 17.54 13.17 -11.12
CA VAL A 525 17.33 11.90 -10.42
C VAL A 525 15.86 11.67 -10.07
N ASP A 526 14.93 12.34 -10.75
CA ASP A 526 13.50 12.24 -10.48
C ASP A 526 12.80 11.16 -11.32
N GLY A 527 13.54 10.51 -12.22
CA GLY A 527 13.07 9.46 -13.11
C GLY A 527 12.45 9.95 -14.41
N ASN A 528 12.40 11.26 -14.65
CA ASN A 528 11.94 11.87 -15.89
C ASN A 528 13.09 11.99 -16.90
N MET A 529 12.98 11.32 -18.05
CA MET A 529 14.02 11.37 -19.09
C MET A 529 13.79 12.47 -20.12
N HIS A 530 12.65 13.16 -20.03
CA HIS A 530 12.33 14.24 -20.95
C HIS A 530 13.21 15.45 -20.66
N GLY A 531 13.65 16.12 -21.72
CA GLY A 531 14.64 17.18 -21.63
C GLY A 531 14.05 18.58 -21.82
N ASN A 532 12.80 18.86 -21.46
CA ASN A 532 12.23 20.20 -21.62
C ASN A 532 12.46 21.07 -20.37
N TYR A 533 13.37 22.04 -20.48
CA TYR A 533 13.70 22.95 -19.38
C TYR A 533 12.53 23.86 -18.99
N GLU A 534 11.77 24.36 -19.98
CA GLU A 534 10.59 25.21 -19.72
C GLU A 534 9.47 24.47 -18.98
N ALA A 535 9.48 23.13 -19.05
CA ALA A 535 8.55 22.27 -18.32
C ALA A 535 9.06 21.81 -16.94
N ASN A 536 10.18 22.36 -16.45
CA ASN A 536 10.86 21.97 -15.20
C ASN A 536 11.37 20.52 -15.20
N GLU A 537 11.86 20.02 -16.34
CA GLU A 537 12.28 18.60 -16.47
C GLU A 537 13.80 18.40 -16.46
N THR A 538 14.59 19.48 -16.43
CA THR A 538 16.06 19.39 -16.49
C THR A 538 16.74 20.22 -15.42
N THR A 539 17.91 19.79 -14.98
CA THR A 539 18.80 20.60 -14.14
C THR A 539 19.36 21.76 -14.94
N ARG A 540 19.82 22.81 -14.25
CA ARG A 540 20.51 23.93 -14.87
C ARG A 540 21.44 24.66 -13.90
N THR A 541 22.70 24.77 -14.30
CA THR A 541 23.66 25.67 -13.65
C THR A 541 23.70 27.03 -14.36
N ASP A 542 24.26 28.03 -13.70
CA ASP A 542 24.75 29.24 -14.37
C ASP A 542 25.92 28.90 -15.32
N GLU A 543 26.30 29.84 -16.17
CA GLU A 543 27.53 29.74 -16.94
C GLU A 543 28.74 30.06 -16.07
N GLU A 544 29.63 29.10 -15.93
CA GLU A 544 30.82 29.21 -15.09
C GLU A 544 31.91 28.25 -15.55
N GLU A 545 33.13 28.42 -15.02
CA GLU A 545 34.23 27.48 -15.28
C GLU A 545 33.96 26.13 -14.61
N HIS A 546 34.04 25.06 -15.39
CA HIS A 546 33.91 23.68 -14.91
C HIS A 546 32.62 23.41 -14.12
N SER A 547 31.48 23.95 -14.58
CA SER A 547 30.18 23.69 -13.99
C SER A 547 29.93 22.20 -13.80
N TRP A 548 29.30 21.84 -12.68
CA TRP A 548 29.15 20.45 -12.28
C TRP A 548 27.84 20.14 -11.59
N TRP A 549 27.43 18.89 -11.73
CA TRP A 549 26.32 18.27 -11.03
C TRP A 549 26.79 16.96 -10.41
N GLU A 550 26.36 16.65 -9.20
CA GLU A 550 26.75 15.46 -8.45
C GLU A 550 25.58 14.80 -7.73
N VAL A 551 25.59 13.47 -7.69
CA VAL A 551 24.70 12.65 -6.86
C VAL A 551 25.50 11.83 -5.84
N ASP A 552 25.02 11.80 -4.59
CA ASP A 552 25.47 10.88 -3.55
C ASP A 552 24.53 9.66 -3.49
N LEU A 553 25.00 8.50 -3.95
CA LEU A 553 24.22 7.25 -3.92
C LEU A 553 23.95 6.71 -2.51
N LEU A 554 24.49 7.37 -1.46
CA LEU A 554 24.47 7.03 -0.03
C LEU A 554 25.30 5.80 0.36
N HIS A 555 25.47 4.86 -0.57
CA HIS A 555 26.34 3.69 -0.42
C HIS A 555 27.24 3.52 -1.64
N SER A 556 28.32 2.76 -1.45
CA SER A 556 29.20 2.37 -2.54
C SER A 556 28.63 1.14 -3.25
N TYR A 557 28.47 1.24 -4.57
CA TYR A 557 27.95 0.17 -5.42
C TYR A 557 28.94 -0.18 -6.53
N ASP A 558 28.99 -1.45 -6.90
CA ASP A 558 29.63 -1.89 -8.13
C ASP A 558 28.73 -1.51 -9.32
N LEU A 559 29.08 -0.45 -10.03
CA LEU A 559 28.27 0.11 -11.12
C LEU A 559 28.53 -0.62 -12.43
N SER A 560 27.47 -1.13 -13.06
CA SER A 560 27.55 -1.81 -14.36
C SER A 560 27.18 -0.90 -15.52
N THR A 561 26.26 0.03 -15.31
CA THR A 561 25.73 0.93 -16.33
C THR A 561 25.56 2.33 -15.75
N LEU A 562 26.00 3.33 -16.51
CA LEU A 562 25.62 4.74 -16.34
C LEU A 562 24.95 5.23 -17.62
N SER A 563 23.79 5.87 -17.48
CA SER A 563 23.07 6.53 -18.57
C SER A 563 22.82 7.99 -18.21
N ILE A 564 23.14 8.90 -19.13
CA ILE A 564 22.96 10.34 -18.99
C ILE A 564 22.03 10.81 -20.09
N TRP A 565 20.91 11.41 -19.70
CA TRP A 565 19.91 11.98 -20.60
C TRP A 565 20.10 13.49 -20.67
N ASN A 566 20.18 14.01 -21.89
CA ASN A 566 20.44 15.41 -22.17
C ASN A 566 19.12 16.20 -22.32
N ARG A 567 19.21 17.53 -22.27
CA ARG A 567 18.15 18.47 -22.65
C ARG A 567 17.75 18.27 -24.12
N THR A 568 16.45 18.44 -24.44
CA THR A 568 15.85 18.06 -25.74
C THR A 568 15.02 19.16 -26.41
N ASP A 569 14.53 20.16 -25.69
CA ASP A 569 13.69 21.26 -26.21
C ASP A 569 14.49 22.28 -27.06
N CYS A 570 15.67 22.67 -26.57
CA CYS A 570 16.69 23.44 -27.28
C CYS A 570 18.01 23.30 -26.51
N CYS A 571 19.11 23.82 -27.06
CA CYS A 571 20.37 23.91 -26.31
C CYS A 571 20.92 22.56 -25.80
N SER A 572 20.75 21.47 -26.56
CA SER A 572 21.38 20.17 -26.26
C SER A 572 22.91 20.25 -26.22
N ASP A 573 23.49 21.31 -26.78
CA ASP A 573 24.92 21.58 -26.79
C ASP A 573 25.50 21.96 -25.41
N ASP A 574 24.64 22.29 -24.43
CA ASP A 574 25.08 22.66 -23.07
C ASP A 574 25.80 21.50 -22.37
N LEU A 575 25.35 20.26 -22.62
CA LEU A 575 26.07 19.07 -22.23
C LEU A 575 27.11 18.71 -23.31
N SER A 576 28.28 19.32 -23.20
CA SER A 576 29.44 19.12 -24.09
C SER A 576 30.75 19.23 -23.32
N GLU A 577 31.79 18.55 -23.83
CA GLU A 577 33.16 18.56 -23.28
C GLU A 577 33.16 18.39 -21.74
N TYR A 578 32.84 17.19 -21.26
CA TYR A 578 32.69 16.94 -19.83
C TYR A 578 33.25 15.58 -19.39
N TYR A 579 33.58 15.50 -18.11
CA TYR A 579 33.94 14.28 -17.43
C TYR A 579 32.76 13.70 -16.66
N ILE A 580 32.62 12.39 -16.73
CA ILE A 580 31.85 11.58 -15.79
C ILE A 580 32.87 11.01 -14.80
N LEU A 581 32.71 11.37 -13.53
CA LEU A 581 33.58 10.99 -12.43
C LEU A 581 32.84 10.07 -11.47
N VAL A 582 33.45 8.95 -11.10
CA VAL A 582 32.91 8.02 -10.11
C VAL A 582 33.91 7.85 -8.98
N SER A 583 33.49 8.13 -7.75
CA SER A 583 34.36 8.09 -6.56
C SER A 583 33.67 7.42 -5.37
N ASN A 584 34.46 6.82 -4.47
CA ASN A 584 33.98 6.34 -3.17
C ASN A 584 33.96 7.44 -2.10
N THR A 585 34.71 8.52 -2.31
CA THR A 585 34.80 9.66 -1.39
C THR A 585 34.07 10.86 -1.98
N ALA A 586 33.49 11.69 -1.11
CA ALA A 586 32.84 12.92 -1.54
C ALA A 586 33.81 13.80 -2.34
N MET A 587 33.34 14.39 -3.44
CA MET A 587 34.12 15.31 -4.27
C MET A 587 33.76 16.77 -3.98
N LYS A 588 32.94 17.01 -2.96
CA LYS A 588 32.62 18.34 -2.46
C LYS A 588 33.90 19.08 -2.07
N ASP A 589 33.96 20.37 -2.38
CA ASP A 589 35.08 21.28 -2.09
C ASP A 589 36.41 20.94 -2.81
N ARG A 590 36.41 19.99 -3.76
CA ARG A 590 37.57 19.67 -4.60
C ARG A 590 37.50 20.40 -5.94
N SER A 591 38.62 20.95 -6.37
CA SER A 591 38.77 21.62 -7.66
C SER A 591 38.78 20.63 -8.83
N TYR A 592 38.46 21.13 -10.02
CA TYR A 592 38.54 20.36 -11.26
C TYR A 592 39.92 19.69 -11.44
N ASP A 593 41.00 20.45 -11.33
CA ASP A 593 42.37 19.96 -11.50
C ASP A 593 42.75 18.84 -10.51
N GLU A 594 42.31 18.94 -9.26
CA GLU A 594 42.53 17.90 -8.26
C GLU A 594 41.77 16.62 -8.61
N LEU A 595 40.53 16.74 -9.09
CA LEU A 595 39.71 15.59 -9.45
C LEU A 595 40.25 14.87 -10.69
N ILE A 596 40.70 15.60 -11.71
CA ILE A 596 41.23 15.01 -12.94
C ILE A 596 42.58 14.30 -12.69
N LYS A 597 43.43 14.82 -11.80
CA LYS A 597 44.72 14.20 -11.44
C LYS A 597 44.61 13.02 -10.48
N ASP A 598 43.49 12.88 -9.75
CA ASP A 598 43.32 11.85 -8.73
C ASP A 598 43.10 10.46 -9.34
N THR A 599 44.11 9.59 -9.28
CA THR A 599 44.07 8.24 -9.86
C THR A 599 43.07 7.29 -9.18
N SER A 600 42.52 7.63 -8.01
CA SER A 600 41.49 6.82 -7.33
C SER A 600 40.09 7.04 -7.90
N ILE A 601 39.88 8.13 -8.64
CA ILE A 601 38.61 8.46 -9.28
C ILE A 601 38.57 7.83 -10.67
N TRP A 602 37.54 7.03 -10.92
CA TRP A 602 37.25 6.53 -12.26
C TRP A 602 36.69 7.67 -13.11
N LYS A 603 37.17 7.81 -14.34
CA LYS A 603 36.86 8.94 -15.22
C LYS A 603 36.52 8.47 -16.61
N TYR A 604 35.56 9.16 -17.22
CA TYR A 604 35.24 9.00 -18.63
C TYR A 604 35.03 10.38 -19.25
N TYR A 605 35.79 10.68 -20.30
CA TYR A 605 35.68 11.96 -21.00
C TYR A 605 34.74 11.85 -22.19
N VAL A 606 33.82 12.80 -22.29
CA VAL A 606 32.93 12.96 -23.43
C VAL A 606 33.38 14.18 -24.20
N ALA A 607 34.04 13.94 -25.34
CA ALA A 607 34.44 14.99 -26.26
C ALA A 607 33.27 15.39 -27.19
N GLY A 608 33.25 16.64 -27.59
CA GLY A 608 32.26 17.25 -28.46
C GLY A 608 30.88 17.44 -27.81
N LYS A 609 29.89 17.64 -28.69
CA LYS A 609 28.47 17.75 -28.33
C LYS A 609 27.93 16.38 -27.91
N SER A 610 27.26 16.30 -26.76
CA SER A 610 26.69 15.03 -26.31
C SER A 610 25.46 14.64 -27.12
N VAL A 611 25.32 13.34 -27.37
CA VAL A 611 24.07 12.75 -27.87
C VAL A 611 22.95 12.92 -26.85
N GLN A 612 21.71 12.82 -27.31
CA GLN A 612 20.51 12.91 -26.48
C GLN A 612 20.53 11.94 -25.29
N HIS A 613 21.09 10.75 -25.49
CA HIS A 613 21.25 9.73 -24.45
C HIS A 613 22.61 9.04 -24.59
N LEU A 614 23.49 9.27 -23.61
CA LEU A 614 24.75 8.56 -23.49
C LEU A 614 24.57 7.37 -22.55
N LYS A 615 25.02 6.18 -22.96
CA LYS A 615 25.07 4.98 -22.12
C LYS A 615 26.47 4.39 -22.12
N ILE A 616 27.03 4.20 -20.93
CA ILE A 616 28.38 3.64 -20.73
C ILE A 616 28.39 2.57 -19.65
N ASN A 617 29.40 1.71 -19.68
CA ASN A 617 29.57 0.62 -18.72
C ASN A 617 30.83 0.89 -17.88
N PRO A 618 30.73 1.62 -16.75
CA PRO A 618 31.90 2.04 -16.01
C PRO A 618 32.65 0.86 -15.38
N ASN A 619 31.95 -0.23 -15.04
CA ASN A 619 32.50 -1.43 -14.39
C ASN A 619 33.41 -1.09 -13.19
N THR A 620 32.99 -0.09 -12.42
CA THR A 620 33.77 0.48 -11.31
C THR A 620 32.91 0.59 -10.07
N LYS A 621 33.55 0.68 -8.91
CA LYS A 621 32.88 0.82 -7.63
C LYS A 621 32.87 2.26 -7.17
N GLY A 622 31.70 2.80 -6.84
CA GLY A 622 31.57 4.19 -6.39
C GLY A 622 30.30 4.50 -5.63
N ARG A 623 30.35 5.58 -4.86
CA ARG A 623 29.23 6.19 -4.14
C ARG A 623 28.80 7.53 -4.74
N TYR A 624 29.75 8.30 -5.25
CA TYR A 624 29.51 9.61 -5.84
C TYR A 624 29.65 9.53 -7.35
N ILE A 625 28.70 10.11 -8.08
CA ILE A 625 28.79 10.30 -9.52
C ILE A 625 28.70 11.80 -9.78
N ARG A 626 29.70 12.37 -10.45
CA ARG A 626 29.73 13.77 -10.86
C ARG A 626 29.84 13.88 -12.38
N ILE A 627 29.05 14.78 -12.95
CA ILE A 627 29.15 15.24 -14.33
C ILE A 627 29.72 16.66 -14.25
N GLN A 628 30.87 16.89 -14.88
CA GLN A 628 31.59 18.16 -14.75
C GLN A 628 32.23 18.57 -16.08
N LYS A 629 31.94 19.79 -16.54
CA LYS A 629 32.53 20.33 -17.76
C LYS A 629 34.05 20.49 -17.63
N SER A 630 34.77 20.27 -18.73
CA SER A 630 36.20 20.60 -18.85
C SER A 630 36.43 22.05 -19.30
N THR A 631 35.36 22.77 -19.62
CA THR A 631 35.37 24.12 -20.19
C THR A 631 34.38 25.04 -19.47
N TYR A 632 34.47 26.34 -19.74
CA TYR A 632 33.46 27.32 -19.37
C TYR A 632 32.11 27.01 -20.01
N GLY A 633 31.03 27.11 -19.22
CA GLY A 633 29.66 27.05 -19.70
C GLY A 633 28.70 26.50 -18.66
N ASN A 634 27.42 26.45 -18.99
CA ASN A 634 26.41 25.85 -18.14
C ASN A 634 26.26 24.35 -18.39
N LEU A 635 25.65 23.65 -17.43
CA LEU A 635 25.38 22.22 -17.46
C LEU A 635 23.89 21.98 -17.29
N SER A 636 23.31 21.16 -18.17
CA SER A 636 21.91 20.77 -18.12
C SER A 636 21.75 19.28 -18.38
N ILE A 637 21.05 18.60 -17.48
CA ILE A 637 20.88 17.15 -17.48
C ILE A 637 19.41 16.85 -17.21
N ALA A 638 18.81 15.98 -18.01
CA ALA A 638 17.45 15.50 -17.81
C ALA A 638 17.40 14.39 -16.75
N GLU A 639 18.25 13.35 -16.88
CA GLU A 639 18.27 12.22 -15.94
C GLU A 639 19.62 11.53 -15.94
N VAL A 640 20.08 11.12 -14.75
CA VAL A 640 21.21 10.23 -14.54
C VAL A 640 20.73 8.91 -13.97
N VAL A 641 21.06 7.83 -14.67
CA VAL A 641 20.68 6.47 -14.30
C VAL A 641 21.93 5.66 -14.00
N ALA A 642 22.04 5.18 -12.76
CA ALA A 642 23.11 4.30 -12.32
C ALA A 642 22.55 2.93 -11.96
N LEU A 643 23.05 1.85 -12.59
CA LEU A 643 22.61 0.49 -12.30
C LEU A 643 23.74 -0.32 -11.65
N PRO A 644 23.44 -1.17 -10.64
CA PRO A 644 24.44 -2.05 -10.05
C PRO A 644 24.80 -3.19 -11.02
N LYS A 645 25.93 -3.84 -10.77
CA LYS A 645 26.26 -5.15 -11.36
C LYS A 645 25.29 -6.17 -10.78
N GLU A 646 24.62 -6.95 -11.65
CA GLU A 646 23.77 -8.04 -11.19
C GLU A 646 24.65 -9.04 -10.42
N GLU A 647 24.40 -9.19 -9.11
CA GLU A 647 24.93 -10.34 -8.39
C GLU A 647 24.26 -11.58 -8.96
N ASP A 648 25.07 -12.53 -9.43
CA ASP A 648 24.62 -13.91 -9.58
C ASP A 648 24.02 -14.32 -8.23
N THR A 649 22.68 -14.36 -8.14
CA THR A 649 21.96 -14.87 -6.98
C THR A 649 22.19 -16.38 -6.90
N LYS A 650 23.38 -16.76 -6.46
CA LYS A 650 23.73 -18.07 -5.95
C LYS A 650 24.37 -17.83 -4.59
N LYS A 651 23.54 -17.92 -3.56
CA LYS A 651 23.85 -18.60 -2.31
C LYS A 651 22.54 -19.00 -1.63
#